data_AF-A0AAD4W3D5-F1
#
_entry.id   AF-A0AAD4W3D5-F1
#
_cell.length_a   1.000
_cell.length_b   1.000
_cell.length_c   1.000
_cell.angle_alpha   90.00
_cell.angle_beta   90.00
_cell.angle_gamma   90.00
#
_symmetry.space_group_name_H-M   'P 1'
#
loop_
_entity.id
_entity.type
_entity.pdbx_description
1 polymer ?
#
loop_
_entity_poly.entity_id
_entity_poly.type
_entity_poly.pdbx_seq_one_letter_code
_entity_poly.pdbx_strand_id
1 'polypeptide(L)'
;MPGIAPDVISHKLTISSAYKPVRQKRRSYDAERYEAMRTEVEKLQTIGFIREATYPVWLANSVMVRKSTGGWRMCQDYTDLNKACPKDSFPLPRIDQLVDATAGHELLSFMDAYSGYNQIFMHPPDSKHTAFITDKGLYCYNVMPFGLKNAGATYQRLVNKIFTGYIGNIMEVYVDDMLVKSRTAEDHLQNLSIMFDILKEYRMRLNPKKCAFGVSSGKFLGFMISQRGIEANPEKIKAIIDMERPKTTKDIQSLTGRVAALTRFISKATDKCVPFFKALKGGKRDITWTAECDNAFQALKNYMSKAPLLSKPLPGEILYLYLSVSGTAVSSVLIRKPEKAELPIFYVSKALQSAELRYPPLEQLALALVVSARRLRPYFQAHGIKVLTNQPLRQVLQKPEISGRLIKWAIELGEFDIQFVPRPAEKGQAVADFISELTPATVQPTSEAITETILPDQPGAERLDTSTPVWGLHVDGSANQQGCGAGLVLTTPDGQKIEYALRFDFRTSNNEAEYEALLAGLRLAKSMNAKQIRIHSDSQLIVNQVTADFAAKDASMYAYLSTAHQLLRSFQAYEIKQIPRGENSHADALARLASAINDKVGRKVPVEILAQPSTITSEACAVRYEDTWMSPIYLYLTNGTHPEDKAQARKLRYRSARYTVINDVLYKRGYTTPYLKCLTAEQGEYILREIHSGVCGDHSGSRSLAYKAFRQGYFWPTMHQDANSLVKRCDKCQRFGNVPHIPAEPLTPIVSPWPFAQWGLDLIGPMPQGKGQVKYAVVAVDYFTKWVEAEPLATITAAKIEDFVWTHICCRFGIPYAIITDNGRQFDSELFRQFCTRLKINLFFASPAHP
;
A
#
# COMPACT_ATOMS: atom_id res chain seq x y z
N MET A 1 -36.58 -12.55 35.45
CA MET A 1 -36.70 -12.27 33.99
C MET A 1 -36.26 -13.53 33.26
N PRO A 2 -37.06 -14.13 32.35
CA PRO A 2 -36.80 -15.48 31.85
C PRO A 2 -35.54 -15.60 30.98
N GLY A 3 -35.02 -14.49 30.44
CA GLY A 3 -33.82 -14.49 29.58
C GLY A 3 -34.02 -15.26 28.28
N ILE A 4 -32.94 -15.41 27.52
CA ILE A 4 -32.87 -16.22 26.31
C ILE A 4 -32.54 -17.65 26.73
N ALA A 5 -33.19 -18.63 26.10
CA ALA A 5 -33.05 -20.01 26.53
C ALA A 5 -31.59 -20.53 26.34
N PRO A 6 -31.00 -21.24 27.33
CA PRO A 6 -29.58 -21.67 27.27
C PRO A 6 -29.22 -22.60 26.10
N ASP A 7 -30.20 -23.32 25.56
CA ASP A 7 -30.10 -24.16 24.36
C ASP A 7 -29.91 -23.35 23.07
N VAL A 8 -30.43 -22.11 23.04
CA VAL A 8 -30.18 -21.18 21.95
C VAL A 8 -28.74 -20.70 22.01
N ILE A 9 -28.32 -20.18 23.17
CA ILE A 9 -26.94 -19.77 23.44
C ILE A 9 -26.65 -19.69 24.95
N SER A 10 -25.41 -19.97 25.32
CA SER A 10 -24.88 -19.73 26.67
C SER A 10 -23.45 -19.18 26.57
N HIS A 11 -23.06 -18.30 27.50
CA HIS A 11 -21.68 -17.80 27.56
C HIS A 11 -20.76 -18.79 28.26
N LYS A 12 -19.70 -19.21 27.55
CA LYS A 12 -18.68 -20.13 28.07
C LYS A 12 -17.36 -19.40 28.29
N LEU A 13 -16.70 -19.70 29.41
CA LEU A 13 -15.36 -19.21 29.71
C LEU A 13 -14.34 -20.28 29.35
N THR A 14 -13.62 -20.09 28.24
CA THR A 14 -12.50 -20.97 27.87
C THR A 14 -11.27 -20.61 28.70
N ILE A 15 -11.24 -20.95 29.99
CA ILE A 15 -10.09 -20.61 30.86
C ILE A 15 -8.91 -21.52 30.52
N SER A 16 -7.76 -20.94 30.16
CA SER A 16 -6.54 -21.70 29.90
C SER A 16 -5.96 -22.25 31.20
N SER A 17 -5.64 -23.55 31.21
CA SER A 17 -5.02 -24.24 32.34
C SER A 17 -3.60 -23.74 32.67
N ALA A 18 -2.97 -23.01 31.75
CA ALA A 18 -1.65 -22.41 31.98
C ALA A 18 -1.68 -21.25 32.99
N TYR A 19 -2.85 -20.66 33.26
CA TYR A 19 -2.99 -19.54 34.18
C TYR A 19 -3.45 -20.01 35.55
N LYS A 20 -2.71 -19.62 36.60
CA LYS A 20 -3.11 -19.86 37.99
C LYS A 20 -4.30 -18.96 38.36
N PRO A 21 -5.34 -19.48 39.04
CA PRO A 21 -6.45 -18.67 39.52
C PRO A 21 -5.99 -17.54 40.45
N VAL A 22 -6.56 -16.35 40.27
CA VAL A 22 -6.23 -15.16 41.05
C VAL A 22 -7.41 -14.76 41.93
N ARG A 23 -7.14 -14.54 43.22
CA ARG A 23 -8.07 -13.93 44.17
C ARG A 23 -7.62 -12.51 44.48
N GLN A 24 -8.35 -11.52 44.01
CA GLN A 24 -8.00 -10.12 44.23
C GLN A 24 -8.24 -9.73 45.70
N LYS A 25 -7.38 -8.85 46.24
CA LYS A 25 -7.58 -8.27 47.57
C LYS A 25 -8.81 -7.35 47.56
N ARG A 26 -9.67 -7.46 48.58
CA ARG A 26 -10.86 -6.61 48.74
C ARG A 26 -10.48 -5.13 48.73
N ARG A 27 -11.18 -4.34 47.92
CA ARG A 27 -11.10 -2.87 47.94
C ARG A 27 -11.97 -2.29 49.05
N SER A 28 -11.48 -1.22 49.67
CA SER A 28 -12.24 -0.44 50.64
C SER A 28 -12.99 0.69 49.93
N TYR A 29 -14.26 0.88 50.28
CA TYR A 29 -15.11 1.95 49.79
C TYR A 29 -15.64 2.81 50.95
N ASP A 30 -16.14 3.99 50.63
CA ASP A 30 -16.92 4.84 51.53
C ASP A 30 -18.34 4.30 51.73
N ALA A 31 -19.04 4.82 52.75
CA ALA A 31 -20.36 4.32 53.15
C ALA A 31 -21.41 4.45 52.02
N GLU A 32 -21.40 5.54 51.26
CA GLU A 32 -22.33 5.78 50.14
C GLU A 32 -22.17 4.68 49.07
N ARG A 33 -20.93 4.36 48.71
CA ARG A 33 -20.63 3.31 47.72
C ARG A 33 -20.99 1.91 48.22
N TYR A 34 -20.76 1.62 49.50
CA TYR A 34 -21.18 0.34 50.07
C TYR A 34 -22.70 0.18 50.04
N GLU A 35 -23.44 1.22 50.40
CA GLU A 35 -24.91 1.17 50.39
C GLU A 35 -25.46 1.00 48.97
N ALA A 36 -24.89 1.72 48.00
CA ALA A 36 -25.22 1.55 46.59
C ALA A 36 -24.88 0.14 46.07
N MET A 37 -23.77 -0.45 46.54
CA MET A 37 -23.38 -1.82 46.17
C MET A 37 -24.36 -2.84 46.76
N ARG A 38 -24.74 -2.71 48.03
CA ARG A 38 -25.71 -3.59 48.69
C ARG A 38 -27.05 -3.57 47.96
N THR A 39 -27.56 -2.38 47.68
CA THR A 39 -28.83 -2.19 46.96
C THR A 39 -28.82 -2.90 45.60
N GLU A 40 -27.72 -2.78 44.84
CA GLU A 40 -27.62 -3.43 43.53
C GLU A 40 -27.45 -4.96 43.65
N VAL A 41 -26.70 -5.44 44.65
CA VAL A 41 -26.54 -6.89 44.92
C VAL A 41 -27.87 -7.52 45.31
N GLU A 42 -28.60 -6.92 46.25
CA GLU A 42 -29.93 -7.40 46.67
C GLU A 42 -30.92 -7.45 45.50
N LYS A 43 -30.91 -6.42 44.66
CA LYS A 43 -31.70 -6.39 43.42
C LYS A 43 -31.32 -7.52 42.47
N LEU A 44 -30.03 -7.72 42.18
CA LEU A 44 -29.56 -8.78 41.28
C LEU A 44 -29.86 -10.18 41.83
N GLN A 45 -29.77 -10.36 43.15
CA GLN A 45 -30.08 -11.63 43.82
C GLN A 45 -31.58 -11.91 43.80
N THR A 46 -32.42 -10.91 44.08
CA THR A 46 -33.89 -11.04 44.01
C THR A 46 -34.37 -11.42 42.61
N ILE A 47 -33.71 -10.89 41.57
CA ILE A 47 -34.01 -11.23 40.15
C ILE A 47 -33.46 -12.61 39.76
N GLY A 48 -32.52 -13.17 40.54
CA GLY A 48 -31.86 -14.46 40.28
C GLY A 48 -30.64 -14.39 39.36
N PHE A 49 -30.15 -13.18 39.04
CA PHE A 49 -28.98 -13.00 38.16
C PHE A 49 -27.66 -13.38 38.83
N ILE A 50 -27.59 -13.28 40.16
CA ILE A 50 -26.46 -13.71 40.96
C ILE A 50 -26.91 -14.70 42.02
N ARG A 51 -25.97 -15.51 42.52
CA ARG A 51 -26.13 -16.39 43.67
C ARG A 51 -24.88 -16.38 44.53
N GLU A 52 -25.03 -16.77 45.79
CA GLU A 52 -23.90 -16.92 46.70
C GLU A 52 -22.89 -17.95 46.17
N ALA A 53 -21.61 -17.63 46.32
CA ALA A 53 -20.50 -18.43 45.84
C ALA A 53 -19.65 -18.95 47.01
N THR A 54 -19.61 -20.26 47.17
CA THR A 54 -18.75 -20.92 48.16
C THR A 54 -17.42 -21.35 47.53
N TYR A 55 -16.32 -21.11 48.24
CA TYR A 55 -14.96 -21.49 47.86
C TYR A 55 -14.55 -21.12 46.41
N PRO A 56 -14.74 -19.87 45.93
CA PRO A 56 -14.39 -19.52 44.56
C PRO A 56 -12.87 -19.52 44.35
N VAL A 57 -12.42 -20.03 43.20
CA VAL A 57 -10.99 -20.06 42.82
C VAL A 57 -10.54 -18.76 42.15
N TRP A 58 -11.43 -18.14 41.37
CA TRP A 58 -11.26 -16.80 40.80
C TRP A 58 -12.09 -15.83 41.61
N LEU A 59 -11.54 -14.67 41.95
CA LEU A 59 -12.26 -13.69 42.74
C LEU A 59 -11.94 -12.26 42.32
N ALA A 60 -12.94 -11.57 41.77
CA ALA A 60 -12.85 -10.21 41.26
C ALA A 60 -13.37 -9.16 42.25
N ASN A 61 -12.87 -7.93 42.17
CA ASN A 61 -13.44 -6.80 42.90
C ASN A 61 -14.63 -6.19 42.16
N SER A 62 -15.61 -5.70 42.93
CA SER A 62 -16.64 -4.80 42.43
C SER A 62 -16.11 -3.37 42.42
N VAL A 63 -16.28 -2.66 41.30
CA VAL A 63 -15.89 -1.26 41.07
C VAL A 63 -17.13 -0.42 40.86
N MET A 64 -17.26 0.65 41.65
CA MET A 64 -18.41 1.55 41.60
C MET A 64 -18.09 2.79 40.74
N VAL A 65 -18.85 2.98 39.67
CA VAL A 65 -18.68 4.09 38.71
C VAL A 65 -19.94 4.95 38.69
N ARG A 66 -19.80 6.27 38.63
CA ARG A 66 -20.96 7.18 38.47
C ARG A 66 -21.53 7.08 37.05
N LYS A 67 -22.85 6.94 36.93
CA LYS A 67 -23.60 7.09 35.68
C LYS A 67 -23.70 8.57 35.33
N SER A 68 -23.80 8.88 34.04
CA SER A 68 -24.10 10.23 33.55
C SER A 68 -25.42 10.79 34.09
N THR A 69 -26.36 9.91 34.46
CA THR A 69 -27.66 10.24 35.04
C THR A 69 -27.63 10.43 36.57
N GLY A 70 -26.44 10.49 37.20
CA GLY A 70 -26.28 10.80 38.63
C GLY A 70 -26.25 9.62 39.61
N GLY A 71 -26.61 8.40 39.20
CA GLY A 71 -26.59 7.19 40.04
C GLY A 71 -25.30 6.36 39.98
N TRP A 72 -25.18 5.31 40.80
CA TRP A 72 -24.04 4.38 40.75
C TRP A 72 -24.26 3.22 39.75
N ARG A 73 -23.17 2.71 39.16
CA ARG A 73 -23.09 1.48 38.35
C ARG A 73 -22.03 0.57 38.95
N MET A 74 -22.44 -0.64 39.34
CA MET A 74 -21.52 -1.70 39.77
C MET A 74 -20.93 -2.40 38.54
N CYS A 75 -19.60 -2.47 38.45
CA CYS A 75 -18.86 -3.20 37.41
C CYS A 75 -17.87 -4.17 38.05
N GLN A 76 -17.66 -5.34 37.48
CA GLN A 76 -16.69 -6.31 38.02
C GLN A 76 -15.34 -6.19 37.29
N ASP A 77 -14.26 -6.18 38.07
CA ASP A 77 -12.89 -6.13 37.56
C ASP A 77 -12.38 -7.52 37.19
N TYR A 78 -12.84 -8.04 36.05
CA TYR A 78 -12.41 -9.33 35.51
C TYR A 78 -11.05 -9.30 34.83
N THR A 79 -10.18 -8.32 35.11
CA THR A 79 -8.88 -8.17 34.43
C THR A 79 -8.06 -9.46 34.45
N ASP A 80 -7.96 -10.15 35.59
CA ASP A 80 -7.15 -11.37 35.71
C ASP A 80 -7.83 -12.59 35.07
N LEU A 81 -9.15 -12.72 35.22
CA LEU A 81 -9.93 -13.75 34.55
C LEU A 81 -9.85 -13.61 33.02
N ASN A 82 -9.91 -12.38 32.51
CA ASN A 82 -9.82 -12.06 31.08
C ASN A 82 -8.42 -12.33 30.49
N LYS A 83 -7.35 -12.26 31.30
CA LYS A 83 -6.01 -12.68 30.87
C LYS A 83 -5.95 -14.20 30.66
N ALA A 84 -6.60 -14.97 31.52
CA ALA A 84 -6.66 -16.43 31.43
C ALA A 84 -7.58 -16.93 30.29
N CYS A 85 -8.51 -16.11 29.82
CA CYS A 85 -9.37 -16.44 28.69
C CYS A 85 -8.72 -16.02 27.35
N PRO A 86 -8.51 -16.95 26.39
CA PRO A 86 -8.09 -16.60 25.04
C PRO A 86 -9.18 -15.74 24.39
N LYS A 87 -8.76 -14.82 23.52
CA LYS A 87 -9.70 -13.94 22.82
C LYS A 87 -10.46 -14.76 21.78
N ASP A 88 -11.80 -14.72 21.82
CA ASP A 88 -12.61 -15.25 20.73
C ASP A 88 -12.36 -14.39 19.49
N SER A 89 -11.94 -15.02 18.40
CA SER A 89 -11.65 -14.35 17.11
C SER A 89 -12.90 -14.23 16.23
N PHE A 90 -14.10 -14.32 16.83
CA PHE A 90 -15.35 -14.11 16.12
C PHE A 90 -15.36 -12.75 15.40
N PRO A 91 -15.65 -12.72 14.08
CA PRO A 91 -15.60 -11.49 13.32
C PRO A 91 -16.76 -10.58 13.71
N LEU A 92 -16.42 -9.35 14.14
CA LEU A 92 -17.42 -8.29 14.31
C LEU A 92 -17.55 -7.50 12.99
N PRO A 93 -18.77 -7.07 12.63
CA PRO A 93 -18.98 -6.26 11.44
C PRO A 93 -18.24 -4.93 11.55
N ARG A 94 -17.79 -4.39 10.41
CA ARG A 94 -17.13 -3.08 10.38
C ARG A 94 -18.15 -1.98 10.57
N ILE A 95 -17.92 -1.11 11.55
CA ILE A 95 -18.80 0.02 11.88
C ILE A 95 -19.10 0.89 10.64
N ASP A 96 -18.07 1.24 9.86
CA ASP A 96 -18.24 2.08 8.67
C ASP A 96 -19.20 1.46 7.64
N GLN A 97 -19.19 0.13 7.49
CA GLN A 97 -20.09 -0.56 6.56
C GLN A 97 -21.53 -0.55 7.05
N LEU A 98 -21.75 -0.76 8.35
CA LEU A 98 -23.09 -0.71 8.94
C LEU A 98 -23.69 0.69 8.84
N VAL A 99 -22.87 1.72 9.09
CA VAL A 99 -23.29 3.13 8.99
C VAL A 99 -23.67 3.46 7.54
N ASP A 100 -22.86 3.07 6.56
CA ASP A 100 -23.14 3.29 5.14
C ASP A 100 -24.39 2.55 4.67
N ALA A 101 -24.56 1.29 5.11
CA ALA A 101 -25.70 0.47 4.76
C ALA A 101 -27.01 0.99 5.37
N THR A 102 -26.92 1.78 6.45
CA THR A 102 -28.08 2.40 7.11
C THR A 102 -28.44 3.75 6.49
N ALA A 103 -27.46 4.55 6.08
CA ALA A 103 -27.72 5.87 5.53
C ALA A 103 -28.69 5.84 4.32
N GLY A 104 -29.50 6.88 4.15
CA GLY A 104 -30.42 6.99 3.00
C GLY A 104 -31.68 6.14 3.06
N HIS A 105 -32.03 5.61 4.24
CA HIS A 105 -33.34 5.01 4.51
C HIS A 105 -34.28 6.10 5.05
N GLU A 106 -35.57 6.01 4.70
CA GLU A 106 -36.57 7.01 5.10
C GLU A 106 -36.90 6.89 6.59
N LEU A 107 -37.16 5.66 7.06
CA LEU A 107 -37.47 5.38 8.47
C LEU A 107 -36.46 4.43 9.10
N LEU A 108 -36.11 4.75 10.34
CA LEU A 108 -35.17 4.04 11.19
C LEU A 108 -35.82 3.74 12.55
N SER A 109 -35.55 2.56 13.09
CA SER A 109 -35.98 2.15 14.42
C SER A 109 -34.81 1.60 15.23
N PHE A 110 -34.39 2.34 16.25
CA PHE A 110 -33.27 2.03 17.13
C PHE A 110 -33.75 1.26 18.35
N MET A 111 -33.06 0.17 18.67
CA MET A 111 -33.45 -0.73 19.75
C MET A 111 -32.26 -0.98 20.69
N ASP A 112 -32.54 -0.90 21.98
CA ASP A 112 -31.59 -1.21 23.06
C ASP A 112 -32.16 -2.37 23.88
N ALA A 113 -31.40 -3.46 23.98
CA ALA A 113 -31.80 -4.61 24.78
C ALA A 113 -31.77 -4.26 26.27
N TYR A 114 -32.82 -4.63 27.00
CA TYR A 114 -32.89 -4.40 28.44
C TYR A 114 -31.87 -5.25 29.17
N SER A 115 -30.81 -4.64 29.70
CA SER A 115 -29.69 -5.36 30.32
C SER A 115 -29.17 -6.49 29.41
N GLY A 116 -28.89 -6.17 28.14
CA GLY A 116 -28.60 -7.12 27.05
C GLY A 116 -27.76 -8.33 27.47
N TYR A 117 -26.55 -8.11 27.99
CA TYR A 117 -25.66 -9.20 28.43
C TYR A 117 -26.31 -10.13 29.47
N ASN A 118 -27.06 -9.58 30.43
CA ASN A 118 -27.71 -10.35 31.49
C ASN A 118 -28.90 -11.20 30.99
N GLN A 119 -29.32 -11.06 29.73
CA GLN A 119 -30.33 -11.94 29.14
C GLN A 119 -29.74 -13.27 28.64
N ILE A 120 -28.42 -13.37 28.49
CA ILE A 120 -27.71 -14.60 28.12
C ILE A 120 -27.25 -15.31 29.38
N PHE A 121 -27.54 -16.60 29.52
CA PHE A 121 -27.09 -17.37 30.68
C PHE A 121 -25.59 -17.70 30.61
N MET A 122 -24.93 -17.73 31.77
CA MET A 122 -23.62 -18.35 31.90
C MET A 122 -23.76 -19.87 31.75
N HIS A 123 -22.77 -20.49 31.15
CA HIS A 123 -22.63 -21.93 31.20
C HIS A 123 -22.46 -22.37 32.66
N PRO A 124 -23.26 -23.32 33.18
CA PRO A 124 -23.33 -23.58 34.63
C PRO A 124 -21.97 -23.89 35.30
N PRO A 125 -21.07 -24.69 34.70
CA PRO A 125 -19.72 -24.90 35.23
C PRO A 125 -18.89 -23.63 35.37
N ASP A 126 -19.06 -22.67 34.44
CA ASP A 126 -18.24 -21.47 34.35
C ASP A 126 -18.76 -20.34 35.25
N SER A 127 -20.03 -20.42 35.68
CA SER A 127 -20.66 -19.41 36.55
C SER A 127 -19.81 -19.09 37.79
N LYS A 128 -19.25 -20.11 38.46
CA LYS A 128 -18.44 -19.96 39.68
C LYS A 128 -17.14 -19.18 39.44
N HIS A 129 -16.62 -19.14 38.22
CA HIS A 129 -15.41 -18.38 37.89
C HIS A 129 -15.66 -16.87 37.79
N THR A 130 -16.92 -16.45 37.67
CA THR A 130 -17.34 -15.03 37.70
C THR A 130 -17.53 -14.48 39.12
N ALA A 131 -16.98 -15.15 40.14
CA ALA A 131 -17.19 -14.74 41.51
C ALA A 131 -16.56 -13.38 41.81
N PHE A 132 -17.25 -12.58 42.62
CA PHE A 132 -16.83 -11.23 43.02
C PHE A 132 -17.06 -10.97 44.51
N ILE A 133 -16.27 -10.03 45.05
CA ILE A 133 -16.28 -9.64 46.46
C ILE A 133 -17.26 -8.49 46.67
N THR A 134 -18.04 -8.61 47.74
CA THR A 134 -18.83 -7.53 48.34
C THR A 134 -18.53 -7.43 49.84
N ASP A 135 -19.16 -6.49 50.54
CA ASP A 135 -19.05 -6.40 52.00
C ASP A 135 -19.91 -7.43 52.75
N LYS A 136 -21.01 -7.91 52.14
CA LYS A 136 -21.90 -8.94 52.72
C LYS A 136 -21.46 -10.37 52.45
N GLY A 137 -20.71 -10.62 51.38
CA GLY A 137 -20.32 -11.98 50.98
C GLY A 137 -19.71 -12.08 49.59
N LEU A 138 -19.58 -13.32 49.12
CA LEU A 138 -19.08 -13.65 47.79
C LEU A 138 -20.23 -14.10 46.91
N TYR A 139 -20.35 -13.51 45.73
CA TYR A 139 -21.43 -13.82 44.79
C TYR A 139 -20.84 -14.16 43.42
N CYS A 140 -21.54 -14.96 42.64
CA CYS A 140 -21.20 -15.26 41.25
C CYS A 140 -22.42 -15.07 40.36
N TYR A 141 -22.18 -14.81 39.07
CA TYR A 141 -23.25 -14.56 38.11
C TYR A 141 -23.76 -15.85 37.47
N ASN A 142 -25.09 -15.98 37.40
CA ASN A 142 -25.79 -17.02 36.63
C ASN A 142 -26.02 -16.60 35.17
N VAL A 143 -25.95 -15.29 34.90
CA VAL A 143 -26.12 -14.67 33.58
C VAL A 143 -24.84 -13.94 33.17
N MET A 144 -24.59 -13.74 31.89
CA MET A 144 -23.35 -13.17 31.41
C MET A 144 -23.18 -11.72 31.93
N PRO A 145 -22.19 -11.45 32.80
CA PRO A 145 -21.95 -10.11 33.33
C PRO A 145 -21.19 -9.22 32.34
N PHE A 146 -21.31 -7.91 32.54
CA PHE A 146 -20.45 -6.94 31.85
C PHE A 146 -18.99 -7.10 32.29
N GLY A 147 -18.05 -6.79 31.38
CA GLY A 147 -16.61 -6.79 31.66
C GLY A 147 -15.88 -8.08 31.29
N LEU A 148 -16.58 -9.14 30.87
CA LEU A 148 -15.94 -10.34 30.31
C LEU A 148 -15.44 -10.10 28.89
N LYS A 149 -14.21 -10.57 28.60
CA LYS A 149 -13.49 -10.35 27.33
C LYS A 149 -14.25 -10.78 26.08
N ASN A 150 -14.96 -11.91 26.16
CA ASN A 150 -15.63 -12.54 25.01
C ASN A 150 -17.17 -12.34 25.03
N ALA A 151 -17.69 -11.48 25.92
CA ALA A 151 -19.13 -11.23 26.02
C ALA A 151 -19.72 -10.66 24.72
N GLY A 152 -19.04 -9.68 24.12
CA GLY A 152 -19.48 -9.08 22.85
C GLY A 152 -19.51 -10.07 21.68
N ALA A 153 -18.56 -11.00 21.61
CA ALA A 153 -18.56 -12.06 20.60
C ALA A 153 -19.74 -13.03 20.78
N THR A 154 -20.04 -13.40 22.03
CA THR A 154 -21.19 -14.25 22.35
C THR A 154 -22.50 -13.56 21.98
N TYR A 155 -22.63 -12.28 22.32
CA TYR A 155 -23.81 -11.50 21.98
C TYR A 155 -23.98 -11.34 20.46
N GLN A 156 -22.91 -11.06 19.72
CA GLN A 156 -22.98 -11.00 18.26
C GLN A 156 -23.39 -12.35 17.64
N ARG A 157 -22.89 -13.48 18.17
CA ARG A 157 -23.30 -14.82 17.72
C ARG A 157 -24.79 -15.06 17.95
N LEU A 158 -25.33 -14.64 19.10
CA LEU A 158 -26.76 -14.71 19.40
C LEU A 158 -27.56 -13.95 18.35
N VAL A 159 -27.24 -12.66 18.17
CA VAL A 159 -27.99 -11.80 17.24
C VAL A 159 -27.92 -12.36 15.83
N ASN A 160 -26.74 -12.78 15.37
CA ASN A 160 -26.59 -13.39 14.05
C ASN A 160 -27.46 -14.64 13.90
N LYS A 161 -27.60 -15.44 14.97
CA LYS A 161 -28.44 -16.65 14.97
C LYS A 161 -29.93 -16.33 14.92
N ILE A 162 -30.42 -15.40 15.76
CA ILE A 162 -31.86 -15.10 15.83
C ILE A 162 -32.36 -14.29 14.64
N PHE A 163 -31.52 -13.42 14.06
CA PHE A 163 -31.87 -12.58 12.90
C PHE A 163 -31.22 -13.07 11.60
N THR A 164 -30.93 -14.37 11.50
CA THR A 164 -30.38 -14.97 10.28
C THR A 164 -31.29 -14.66 9.08
N GLY A 165 -30.71 -14.16 7.99
CA GLY A 165 -31.45 -13.78 6.77
C GLY A 165 -32.01 -12.36 6.74
N TYR A 166 -32.08 -11.67 7.89
CA TYR A 166 -32.60 -10.31 8.00
C TYR A 166 -31.52 -9.25 8.16
N ILE A 167 -30.39 -9.61 8.78
CA ILE A 167 -29.21 -8.73 8.92
C ILE A 167 -28.67 -8.33 7.54
N GLY A 168 -28.38 -7.04 7.37
CA GLY A 168 -27.89 -6.42 6.13
C GLY A 168 -29.02 -5.91 5.23
N ASN A 169 -30.19 -6.55 5.26
CA ASN A 169 -31.34 -6.17 4.44
C ASN A 169 -32.29 -5.22 5.21
N ILE A 170 -33.07 -5.77 6.14
CA ILE A 170 -34.08 -5.01 6.90
C ILE A 170 -33.51 -4.42 8.20
N MET A 171 -32.39 -4.97 8.68
CA MET A 171 -31.79 -4.51 9.94
C MET A 171 -30.27 -4.60 9.94
N GLU A 172 -29.65 -3.80 10.80
CA GLU A 172 -28.22 -3.80 11.09
C GLU A 172 -28.00 -3.99 12.59
N VAL A 173 -27.00 -4.80 12.96
CA VAL A 173 -26.70 -5.03 14.37
C VAL A 173 -25.20 -5.05 14.63
N TYR A 174 -24.81 -4.37 15.69
CA TYR A 174 -23.48 -4.43 16.26
C TYR A 174 -23.57 -4.63 17.77
N VAL A 175 -23.31 -5.87 18.22
CA VAL A 175 -23.47 -6.27 19.62
C VAL A 175 -24.86 -5.83 20.12
N ASP A 176 -24.94 -4.94 21.10
CA ASP A 176 -26.20 -4.50 21.72
C ASP A 176 -26.98 -3.47 20.89
N ASP A 177 -26.32 -2.79 19.94
CA ASP A 177 -26.91 -1.74 19.12
C ASP A 177 -27.62 -2.36 17.90
N MET A 178 -28.95 -2.46 17.97
CA MET A 178 -29.80 -3.03 16.91
C MET A 178 -30.61 -1.93 16.21
N LEU A 179 -30.75 -2.03 14.90
CA LEU A 179 -31.41 -1.03 14.06
C LEU A 179 -32.22 -1.68 12.95
N VAL A 180 -33.53 -1.41 12.88
CA VAL A 180 -34.34 -1.71 11.68
C VAL A 180 -34.33 -0.50 10.76
N LYS A 181 -34.12 -0.72 9.47
CA LYS A 181 -34.06 0.30 8.43
C LYS A 181 -35.01 -0.06 7.29
N SER A 182 -35.75 0.92 6.79
CA SER A 182 -36.70 0.72 5.69
C SER A 182 -36.58 1.82 4.65
N ARG A 183 -36.60 1.44 3.37
CA ARG A 183 -36.42 2.38 2.27
C ARG A 183 -37.60 3.33 2.15
N THR A 184 -38.80 2.81 2.35
CA THR A 184 -40.06 3.54 2.37
C THR A 184 -40.68 3.47 3.76
N ALA A 185 -41.52 4.44 4.09
CA ALA A 185 -42.29 4.45 5.32
C ALA A 185 -43.30 3.28 5.41
N GLU A 186 -43.89 2.88 4.28
CA GLU A 186 -44.90 1.82 4.19
C GLU A 186 -44.34 0.45 4.62
N ASP A 187 -43.13 0.11 4.15
CA ASP A 187 -42.47 -1.16 4.48
C ASP A 187 -42.07 -1.24 5.97
N HIS A 188 -41.98 -0.11 6.67
CA HIS A 188 -41.39 -0.07 8.00
C HIS A 188 -42.21 -0.83 9.04
N LEU A 189 -43.54 -0.77 8.95
CA LEU A 189 -44.43 -1.50 9.87
C LEU A 189 -44.27 -3.01 9.70
N GLN A 190 -44.17 -3.50 8.46
CA GLN A 190 -43.95 -4.91 8.17
C GLN A 190 -42.58 -5.38 8.71
N ASN A 191 -41.54 -4.59 8.47
CA ASN A 191 -40.18 -4.90 8.97
C ASN A 191 -40.13 -4.92 10.50
N LEU A 192 -40.83 -4.01 11.18
CA LEU A 192 -40.95 -4.02 12.63
C LEU A 192 -41.74 -5.23 13.14
N SER A 193 -42.81 -5.64 12.45
CA SER A 193 -43.58 -6.84 12.82
C SER A 193 -42.69 -8.08 12.83
N ILE A 194 -41.95 -8.31 11.73
CA ILE A 194 -41.00 -9.43 11.60
C ILE A 194 -40.00 -9.42 12.76
N MET A 195 -39.42 -8.25 13.04
CA MET A 195 -38.45 -8.09 14.12
C MET A 195 -39.06 -8.41 15.50
N PHE A 196 -40.24 -7.87 15.81
CA PHE A 196 -40.89 -8.11 17.09
C PHE A 196 -41.31 -9.58 17.27
N ASP A 197 -41.71 -10.26 16.20
CA ASP A 197 -42.09 -11.66 16.27
C ASP A 197 -40.87 -12.55 16.57
N ILE A 198 -39.71 -12.26 15.97
CA ILE A 198 -38.44 -12.92 16.30
C ILE A 198 -38.05 -12.64 17.76
N LEU A 199 -38.14 -11.38 18.22
CA LEU A 199 -37.83 -11.07 19.62
C LEU A 199 -38.74 -11.79 20.61
N LYS A 200 -40.03 -11.94 20.30
CA LYS A 200 -40.99 -12.69 21.11
C LYS A 200 -40.66 -14.18 21.13
N GLU A 201 -40.35 -14.77 19.97
CA GLU A 201 -39.96 -16.18 19.81
C GLU A 201 -38.78 -16.53 20.73
N TYR A 202 -37.71 -15.74 20.66
CA TYR A 202 -36.49 -15.94 21.46
C TYR A 202 -36.54 -15.30 22.85
N ARG A 203 -37.68 -14.69 23.23
CA ARG A 203 -37.93 -14.02 24.52
C ARG A 203 -36.94 -12.90 24.87
N MET A 204 -36.33 -12.28 23.86
CA MET A 204 -35.42 -11.15 24.02
C MET A 204 -36.21 -9.89 24.36
N ARG A 205 -35.77 -9.15 25.39
CA ARG A 205 -36.48 -7.99 25.93
C ARG A 205 -35.77 -6.69 25.59
N LEU A 206 -36.54 -5.71 25.13
CA LEU A 206 -36.05 -4.36 24.84
C LEU A 206 -36.33 -3.40 26.00
N ASN A 207 -35.54 -2.32 26.07
CA ASN A 207 -35.76 -1.23 27.00
C ASN A 207 -36.61 -0.13 26.34
N PRO A 208 -37.90 0.01 26.69
CA PRO A 208 -38.79 0.95 26.01
C PRO A 208 -38.35 2.42 26.13
N LYS A 209 -37.68 2.80 27.23
CA LYS A 209 -37.21 4.18 27.44
C LYS A 209 -36.02 4.57 26.56
N LYS A 210 -35.34 3.60 25.96
CA LYS A 210 -34.16 3.82 25.13
C LYS A 210 -34.37 3.43 23.67
N CYS A 211 -35.45 2.73 23.35
CA CYS A 211 -35.82 2.44 21.98
C CYS A 211 -36.48 3.67 21.35
N ALA A 212 -36.25 3.88 20.07
CA ALA A 212 -36.90 4.91 19.26
C ALA A 212 -37.39 4.25 17.97
N PHE A 213 -38.66 4.42 17.64
CA PHE A 213 -39.29 3.74 16.50
C PHE A 213 -39.77 4.74 15.46
N GLY A 214 -39.59 4.42 14.17
CA GLY A 214 -40.11 5.19 13.05
C GLY A 214 -39.58 6.63 12.97
N VAL A 215 -38.29 6.84 13.27
CA VAL A 215 -37.66 8.17 13.19
C VAL A 215 -36.94 8.36 11.85
N SER A 216 -36.93 9.59 11.34
CA SER A 216 -36.22 9.94 10.09
C SER A 216 -34.70 10.06 10.27
N SER A 217 -34.25 10.24 11.52
CA SER A 217 -32.84 10.30 11.88
C SER A 217 -32.60 9.82 13.30
N GLY A 218 -31.40 9.34 13.58
CA GLY A 218 -31.01 8.97 14.95
C GLY A 218 -29.56 8.54 15.09
N LYS A 219 -29.18 8.28 16.34
CA LYS A 219 -27.81 7.97 16.73
C LYS A 219 -27.53 6.47 16.60
N PHE A 220 -26.51 6.12 15.82
CA PHE A 220 -26.06 4.74 15.64
C PHE A 220 -24.53 4.67 15.65
N LEU A 221 -23.96 3.79 16.48
CA LEU A 221 -22.50 3.57 16.58
C LEU A 221 -21.66 4.85 16.72
N GLY A 222 -22.26 5.88 17.34
CA GLY A 222 -21.62 7.17 17.56
C GLY A 222 -21.63 8.12 16.35
N PHE A 223 -22.48 7.87 15.37
CA PHE A 223 -22.81 8.72 14.22
C PHE A 223 -24.29 9.11 14.25
N MET A 224 -24.65 10.23 13.63
CA MET A 224 -26.04 10.56 13.34
C MET A 224 -26.35 10.12 11.92
N ILE A 225 -27.38 9.29 11.75
CA ILE A 225 -27.76 8.75 10.45
C ILE A 225 -29.13 9.30 10.10
N SER A 226 -29.29 9.73 8.86
CA SER A 226 -30.55 10.22 8.31
C SER A 226 -30.74 9.77 6.87
N GLN A 227 -31.91 10.05 6.30
CA GLN A 227 -32.16 9.90 4.86
C GLN A 227 -31.20 10.74 4.01
N ARG A 228 -30.74 11.90 4.50
CA ARG A 228 -29.84 12.81 3.76
C ARG A 228 -28.40 12.30 3.72
N GLY A 229 -27.99 11.50 4.72
CA GLY A 229 -26.64 10.97 4.80
C GLY A 229 -26.18 10.72 6.24
N ILE A 230 -24.87 10.79 6.42
CA ILE A 230 -24.16 10.50 7.67
C ILE A 230 -23.60 11.81 8.22
N GLU A 231 -23.97 12.14 9.45
CA GLU A 231 -23.53 13.33 10.18
C GLU A 231 -22.71 12.91 11.41
N ALA A 232 -21.80 13.79 11.83
CA ALA A 232 -21.07 13.59 13.08
C ALA A 232 -22.00 13.76 14.28
N ASN A 233 -21.82 12.94 15.32
CA ASN A 233 -22.65 13.04 16.53
C ASN A 233 -22.52 14.44 17.17
N PRO A 234 -23.62 15.22 17.32
CA PRO A 234 -23.61 16.53 17.95
C PRO A 234 -23.00 16.55 19.34
N GLU A 235 -23.17 15.49 20.13
CA GLU A 235 -22.55 15.40 21.47
C GLU A 235 -21.02 15.36 21.39
N LYS A 236 -20.47 14.64 20.40
CA LYS A 236 -19.02 14.56 20.18
C LYS A 236 -18.46 15.89 19.66
N ILE A 237 -19.22 16.57 18.81
CA ILE A 237 -18.87 17.92 18.30
C ILE A 237 -18.89 18.92 19.46
N LYS A 238 -19.98 18.95 20.23
CA LYS A 238 -20.15 19.83 21.39
C LYS A 238 -19.06 19.61 22.42
N ALA A 239 -18.65 18.37 22.66
CA ALA A 239 -17.52 18.06 23.54
C ALA A 239 -16.20 18.69 23.07
N ILE A 240 -15.98 18.94 21.76
CA ILE A 240 -14.80 19.66 21.26
C ILE A 240 -15.01 21.17 21.37
N ILE A 241 -16.20 21.68 21.04
CA ILE A 241 -16.54 23.11 21.10
C ILE A 241 -16.43 23.63 22.54
N ASP A 242 -17.02 22.91 23.49
CA ASP A 242 -17.06 23.29 24.92
C ASP A 242 -15.73 23.00 25.64
N MET A 243 -14.76 22.35 24.97
CA MET A 243 -13.48 22.03 25.58
C MET A 243 -12.68 23.31 25.83
N GLU A 244 -12.28 23.52 27.08
CA GLU A 244 -11.33 24.58 27.43
C GLU A 244 -9.95 24.33 26.78
N ARG A 245 -9.15 25.39 26.70
CA ARG A 245 -7.77 25.31 26.20
C ARG A 245 -7.00 24.20 26.96
N PRO A 246 -6.44 23.18 26.26
CA PRO A 246 -5.69 22.11 26.91
C PRO A 246 -4.49 22.65 27.69
N LYS A 247 -4.38 22.27 28.97
CA LYS A 247 -3.28 22.70 29.85
C LYS A 247 -2.34 21.55 30.19
N THR A 248 -2.83 20.31 30.15
CA THR A 248 -2.08 19.11 30.54
C THR A 248 -1.93 18.12 29.39
N THR A 249 -0.99 17.16 29.53
CA THR A 249 -0.75 16.13 28.52
C THR A 249 -1.99 15.25 28.33
N LYS A 250 -2.72 15.00 29.42
CA LYS A 250 -4.00 14.29 29.40
C LYS A 250 -5.06 15.05 28.61
N ASP A 251 -5.08 16.39 28.69
CA ASP A 251 -6.03 17.20 27.92
C ASP A 251 -5.73 17.12 26.43
N ILE A 252 -4.44 17.18 26.03
CA ILE A 252 -4.06 17.06 24.62
C ILE A 252 -4.33 15.64 24.11
N GLN A 253 -4.07 14.60 24.91
CA GLN A 253 -4.44 13.22 24.59
C GLN A 253 -5.96 13.04 24.46
N SER A 254 -6.73 13.69 25.33
CA SER A 254 -8.20 13.72 25.27
C SER A 254 -8.69 14.40 23.99
N LEU A 255 -8.13 15.57 23.63
CA LEU A 255 -8.45 16.28 22.40
C LEU A 255 -8.14 15.42 21.17
N THR A 256 -6.93 14.89 21.07
CA THR A 256 -6.53 14.03 19.94
C THR A 256 -7.38 12.77 19.84
N GLY A 257 -7.79 12.17 20.97
CA GLY A 257 -8.74 11.06 21.00
C GLY A 257 -10.14 11.44 20.50
N ARG A 258 -10.66 12.62 20.89
CA ARG A 258 -11.95 13.16 20.39
C ARG A 258 -11.91 13.41 18.89
N VAL A 259 -10.80 13.98 18.38
CA VAL A 259 -10.60 14.20 16.95
C VAL A 259 -10.48 12.89 16.18
N ALA A 260 -9.75 11.90 16.72
CA ALA A 260 -9.61 10.58 16.09
C ALA A 260 -10.97 9.93 15.78
N ALA A 261 -11.92 10.03 16.71
CA ALA A 261 -13.29 9.53 16.58
C ALA A 261 -14.12 10.24 15.49
N LEU A 262 -13.66 11.40 14.99
CA LEU A 262 -14.32 12.23 13.98
C LEU A 262 -13.49 12.36 12.70
N THR A 263 -12.36 11.66 12.57
CA THR A 263 -11.45 11.77 11.41
C THR A 263 -12.13 11.54 10.07
N ARG A 264 -13.21 10.75 10.04
CA ARG A 264 -14.03 10.50 8.85
C ARG A 264 -14.63 11.77 8.24
N PHE A 265 -14.86 12.82 9.04
CA PHE A 265 -15.49 14.09 8.67
C PHE A 265 -14.51 15.26 8.50
N ILE A 266 -13.23 15.06 8.84
CA ILE A 266 -12.28 16.16 8.95
C ILE A 266 -11.31 16.14 7.78
N SER A 267 -11.42 17.15 6.91
CA SER A 267 -10.41 17.46 5.90
C SER A 267 -9.03 17.60 6.54
N LYS A 268 -8.03 16.90 6.00
CA LYS A 268 -6.63 16.94 6.42
C LYS A 268 -6.45 16.86 7.95
N ALA A 269 -7.21 15.99 8.60
CA ALA A 269 -7.28 15.88 10.06
C ALA A 269 -5.90 15.82 10.73
N THR A 270 -4.93 15.14 10.10
CA THR A 270 -3.57 15.06 10.61
C THR A 270 -2.88 16.41 10.59
N ASP A 271 -2.94 17.16 9.49
CA ASP A 271 -2.31 18.49 9.39
C ASP A 271 -2.87 19.45 10.43
N LYS A 272 -4.20 19.44 10.62
CA LYS A 272 -4.86 20.24 11.66
C LYS A 272 -4.44 19.85 13.08
N CYS A 273 -3.94 18.62 13.29
CA CYS A 273 -3.44 18.13 14.58
C CYS A 273 -1.92 18.20 14.75
N VAL A 274 -1.15 18.59 13.72
CA VAL A 274 0.32 18.69 13.81
C VAL A 274 0.77 19.55 14.99
N PRO A 275 0.20 20.74 15.23
CA PRO A 275 0.58 21.57 16.39
C PRO A 275 0.39 20.84 17.72
N PHE A 276 -0.71 20.08 17.87
CA PHE A 276 -0.99 19.29 19.08
C PHE A 276 0.01 18.16 19.27
N PHE A 277 0.43 17.50 18.18
CA PHE A 277 1.46 16.46 18.24
C PHE A 277 2.84 17.03 18.57
N LYS A 278 3.18 18.24 18.11
CA LYS A 278 4.40 18.94 18.52
C LYS A 278 4.37 19.24 20.03
N ALA A 279 3.25 19.75 20.54
CA ALA A 279 3.08 20.03 21.98
C ALA A 279 3.19 18.75 22.85
N LEU A 280 2.80 17.58 22.33
CA LEU A 280 2.97 16.28 22.99
C LEU A 280 4.40 15.73 22.96
N LYS A 281 5.26 16.19 22.03
CA LYS A 281 6.67 15.76 21.93
C LYS A 281 7.58 16.46 22.95
N GLY A 282 7.08 17.47 23.68
CA GLY A 282 7.79 18.03 24.84
C GLY A 282 8.01 16.99 25.93
N GLY A 283 9.03 17.19 26.78
CA GLY A 283 9.27 16.32 27.92
C GLY A 283 8.03 16.21 28.82
N LYS A 284 7.87 15.12 29.57
CA LYS A 284 6.68 14.82 30.40
C LYS A 284 6.24 15.94 31.37
N ARG A 285 7.08 16.96 31.62
CA ARG A 285 6.84 18.06 32.55
C ARG A 285 6.71 19.45 31.91
N ASP A 286 7.08 19.64 30.64
CA ASP A 286 6.99 20.95 29.96
C ASP A 286 6.22 20.81 28.65
N ILE A 287 4.93 21.17 28.71
CA ILE A 287 4.08 21.34 27.54
C ILE A 287 4.20 22.80 27.10
N THR A 288 4.77 23.04 25.93
CA THR A 288 4.76 24.35 25.30
C THR A 288 3.52 24.48 24.41
N TRP A 289 2.38 24.87 24.99
CA TRP A 289 1.20 25.25 24.21
C TRP A 289 1.43 26.61 23.54
N THR A 290 1.81 26.59 22.27
CA THR A 290 2.14 27.79 21.49
C THR A 290 0.90 28.50 20.95
N ALA A 291 1.06 29.73 20.45
CA ALA A 291 0.01 30.44 19.72
C ALA A 291 -0.46 29.67 18.46
N GLU A 292 0.46 28.92 17.80
CA GLU A 292 0.13 28.01 16.70
C GLU A 292 -0.87 26.93 17.14
N CYS A 293 -0.73 26.38 18.36
CA CYS A 293 -1.67 25.41 18.92
C CYS A 293 -3.04 26.04 19.18
N ASP A 294 -3.08 27.27 19.70
CA ASP A 294 -4.33 27.96 19.98
C ASP A 294 -5.11 28.28 18.70
N ASN A 295 -4.43 28.82 17.68
CA ASN A 295 -5.00 29.08 16.37
C ASN A 295 -5.53 27.80 15.72
N ALA A 296 -4.76 26.70 15.76
CA ALA A 296 -5.19 25.42 15.23
C ALA A 296 -6.41 24.85 15.99
N PHE A 297 -6.47 25.04 17.31
CA PHE A 297 -7.59 24.60 18.13
C PHE A 297 -8.87 25.39 17.82
N GLN A 298 -8.79 26.71 17.69
CA GLN A 298 -9.92 27.54 17.30
C GLN A 298 -10.38 27.25 15.87
N ALA A 299 -9.44 27.08 14.93
CA ALA A 299 -9.75 26.70 13.56
C ALA A 299 -10.47 25.33 13.50
N LEU A 300 -10.05 24.37 14.32
CA LEU A 300 -10.71 23.08 14.45
C LEU A 300 -12.14 23.22 15.00
N LYS A 301 -12.36 24.04 16.05
CA LYS A 301 -13.71 24.29 16.58
C LYS A 301 -14.64 24.92 15.54
N ASN A 302 -14.14 25.91 14.80
CA ASN A 302 -14.88 26.57 13.74
C ASN A 302 -15.24 25.60 12.60
N TYR A 303 -14.28 24.74 12.21
CA TYR A 303 -14.52 23.70 11.21
C TYR A 303 -15.57 22.69 11.67
N MET A 304 -15.48 22.20 12.91
CA MET A 304 -16.42 21.22 13.45
C MET A 304 -17.84 21.78 13.62
N SER A 305 -17.98 23.11 13.79
CA SER A 305 -19.28 23.78 13.83
C SER A 305 -19.99 23.77 12.47
N LYS A 306 -19.23 23.59 11.37
CA LYS A 306 -19.72 23.50 9.99
C LYS A 306 -19.48 22.10 9.39
N ALA A 307 -19.41 21.07 10.24
CA ALA A 307 -19.01 19.73 9.82
C ALA A 307 -19.83 19.24 8.60
N PRO A 308 -19.17 18.66 7.58
CA PRO A 308 -19.83 18.30 6.34
C PRO A 308 -20.75 17.09 6.52
N LEU A 309 -21.88 17.10 5.80
CA LEU A 309 -22.72 15.94 5.60
C LEU A 309 -22.00 14.96 4.65
N LEU A 310 -21.81 13.71 5.09
CA LEU A 310 -21.24 12.67 4.26
C LEU A 310 -22.34 11.87 3.57
N SER A 311 -22.10 11.51 2.32
CA SER A 311 -22.99 10.70 1.50
C SER A 311 -22.56 9.23 1.47
N LYS A 312 -23.51 8.33 1.17
CA LYS A 312 -23.21 6.93 0.87
C LYS A 312 -22.92 6.73 -0.62
N PRO A 313 -22.02 5.80 -1.00
CA PRO A 313 -21.89 5.36 -2.39
C PRO A 313 -23.09 4.52 -2.82
N LEU A 314 -23.46 4.59 -4.10
CA LEU A 314 -24.45 3.68 -4.69
C LEU A 314 -23.78 2.49 -5.37
N PRO A 315 -24.33 1.25 -5.25
CA PRO A 315 -23.75 0.07 -5.89
C PRO A 315 -23.47 0.29 -7.38
N GLY A 316 -22.25 -0.03 -7.83
CA GLY A 316 -21.84 0.11 -9.23
C GLY A 316 -21.44 1.53 -9.68
N GLU A 317 -21.61 2.55 -8.83
CA GLU A 317 -21.19 3.93 -9.14
C GLU A 317 -19.65 4.03 -9.22
N ILE A 318 -19.14 4.89 -10.11
CA ILE A 318 -17.73 5.26 -10.17
C ILE A 318 -17.48 6.38 -9.15
N LEU A 319 -16.54 6.17 -8.24
CA LEU A 319 -16.18 7.15 -7.22
C LEU A 319 -14.96 7.96 -7.65
N TYR A 320 -14.83 9.17 -7.13
CA TYR A 320 -13.73 10.07 -7.44
C TYR A 320 -12.87 10.29 -6.20
N LEU A 321 -11.55 10.31 -6.39
CA LEU A 321 -10.59 10.48 -5.31
C LEU A 321 -9.69 11.68 -5.60
N TYR A 322 -9.68 12.64 -4.67
CA TYR A 322 -8.68 13.70 -4.65
C TYR A 322 -7.55 13.35 -3.68
N LEU A 323 -6.33 13.69 -4.09
CA LEU A 323 -5.13 13.43 -3.31
C LEU A 323 -4.48 14.75 -2.90
N SER A 324 -3.94 14.77 -1.69
CA SER A 324 -3.24 15.89 -1.08
C SER A 324 -1.97 15.41 -0.40
N VAL A 325 -0.90 16.18 -0.58
CA VAL A 325 0.34 16.02 0.17
C VAL A 325 0.64 17.35 0.82
N SER A 326 0.94 17.31 2.11
CA SER A 326 1.51 18.44 2.86
C SER A 326 2.94 18.10 3.27
N GLY A 327 3.65 19.07 3.85
CA GLY A 327 4.99 18.83 4.40
C GLY A 327 5.03 17.83 5.57
N THR A 328 3.87 17.45 6.14
CA THR A 328 3.79 16.62 7.36
C THR A 328 2.85 15.42 7.24
N ALA A 329 1.95 15.39 6.26
CA ALA A 329 0.93 14.37 6.12
C ALA A 329 0.54 14.14 4.66
N VAL A 330 -0.10 13.00 4.41
CA VAL A 330 -0.81 12.70 3.17
C VAL A 330 -2.29 12.57 3.49
N SER A 331 -3.12 13.18 2.64
CA SER A 331 -4.56 13.23 2.80
C SER A 331 -5.27 12.93 1.50
N SER A 332 -6.52 12.48 1.60
CA SER A 332 -7.40 12.27 0.46
C SER A 332 -8.86 12.45 0.84
N VAL A 333 -9.68 12.72 -0.15
CA VAL A 333 -11.13 12.72 -0.02
C VAL A 333 -11.72 11.84 -1.12
N LEU A 334 -12.53 10.87 -0.71
CA LEU A 334 -13.35 10.05 -1.59
C LEU A 334 -14.72 10.71 -1.72
N ILE A 335 -15.16 10.95 -2.95
CA ILE A 335 -16.42 11.64 -3.25
C ILE A 335 -17.22 10.89 -4.30
N ARG A 336 -18.51 11.21 -4.37
CA ARG A 336 -19.38 10.89 -5.51
C ARG A 336 -19.84 12.17 -6.22
N LYS A 337 -20.21 12.04 -7.50
CA LYS A 337 -20.65 13.15 -8.34
C LYS A 337 -22.01 12.89 -9.03
N PRO A 338 -23.13 12.79 -8.29
CA PRO A 338 -24.47 12.79 -8.91
C PRO A 338 -24.83 14.18 -9.45
N GLU A 339 -25.36 14.27 -10.68
CA GLU A 339 -25.98 15.48 -11.25
C GLU A 339 -25.19 16.81 -11.06
N LYS A 340 -23.86 16.74 -11.23
CA LYS A 340 -22.89 17.87 -11.04
C LYS A 340 -22.70 18.37 -9.59
N ALA A 341 -23.30 17.74 -8.58
CA ALA A 341 -23.00 18.01 -7.17
C ALA A 341 -21.88 17.08 -6.67
N GLU A 342 -20.88 17.65 -5.98
CA GLU A 342 -19.79 16.87 -5.40
C GLU A 342 -20.07 16.59 -3.93
N LEU A 343 -20.31 15.32 -3.59
CA LEU A 343 -20.68 14.92 -2.24
C LEU A 343 -19.57 14.07 -1.63
N PRO A 344 -18.97 14.49 -0.49
CA PRO A 344 -17.95 13.71 0.17
C PRO A 344 -18.53 12.43 0.78
N ILE A 345 -17.76 11.35 0.70
CA ILE A 345 -18.09 10.04 1.32
C ILE A 345 -17.18 9.82 2.53
N PHE A 346 -15.88 10.08 2.36
CA PHE A 346 -14.89 9.78 3.38
C PHE A 346 -13.63 10.64 3.24
N TYR A 347 -13.16 11.22 4.35
CA TYR A 347 -11.86 11.87 4.44
C TYR A 347 -10.81 10.94 5.06
N VAL A 348 -9.64 10.84 4.44
CA VAL A 348 -8.50 10.08 4.95
C VAL A 348 -7.32 11.02 5.14
N SER A 349 -6.63 10.88 6.27
CA SER A 349 -5.43 11.62 6.58
C SER A 349 -4.47 10.72 7.37
N LYS A 350 -3.18 10.79 7.04
CA LYS A 350 -2.11 10.04 7.69
C LYS A 350 -0.84 10.89 7.80
N ALA A 351 -0.24 10.94 9.00
CA ALA A 351 1.06 11.55 9.22
C ALA A 351 2.16 10.82 8.44
N LEU A 352 3.04 11.59 7.80
CA LEU A 352 4.25 11.07 7.18
C LEU A 352 5.25 10.65 8.26
N GLN A 353 5.83 9.47 8.11
CA GLN A 353 6.93 9.01 8.94
C GLN A 353 8.25 9.68 8.53
N SER A 354 9.27 9.67 9.40
CA SER A 354 10.56 10.30 9.14
C SER A 354 11.22 9.89 7.82
N ALA A 355 11.02 8.64 7.38
CA ALA A 355 11.48 8.18 6.07
C ALA A 355 10.63 8.72 4.91
N GLU A 356 9.30 8.77 5.10
CA GLU A 356 8.32 9.20 4.09
C GLU A 356 8.39 10.71 3.81
N LEU A 357 8.82 11.51 4.79
CA LEU A 357 9.10 12.95 4.62
C LEU A 357 10.19 13.24 3.57
N ARG A 358 11.11 12.29 3.36
CA ARG A 358 12.21 12.42 2.38
C ARG A 358 11.84 11.93 0.99
N TYR A 359 10.62 11.43 0.79
CA TYR A 359 10.19 10.94 -0.51
C TYR A 359 9.95 12.15 -1.45
N PRO A 360 10.27 12.02 -2.74
CA PRO A 360 9.90 13.03 -3.73
C PRO A 360 8.38 13.31 -3.70
N PRO A 361 7.91 14.53 -4.01
CA PRO A 361 6.49 14.89 -3.94
C PRO A 361 5.57 13.91 -4.70
N LEU A 362 6.04 13.40 -5.83
CA LEU A 362 5.31 12.44 -6.67
C LEU A 362 5.19 11.06 -6.01
N GLU A 363 6.22 10.61 -5.28
CA GLU A 363 6.15 9.40 -4.45
C GLU A 363 5.25 9.61 -3.22
N GLN A 364 5.25 10.81 -2.62
CA GLN A 364 4.33 11.12 -1.52
C GLN A 364 2.87 11.13 -2.00
N LEU A 365 2.61 11.58 -3.23
CA LEU A 365 1.29 11.53 -3.85
C LEU A 365 0.87 10.09 -4.15
N ALA A 366 1.79 9.25 -4.63
CA ALA A 366 1.56 7.81 -4.77
C ALA A 366 1.29 7.13 -3.41
N LEU A 367 2.02 7.52 -2.36
CA LEU A 367 1.78 7.06 -0.99
C LEU A 367 0.38 7.46 -0.51
N ALA A 368 -0.08 8.69 -0.81
CA ALA A 368 -1.43 9.14 -0.48
C ALA A 368 -2.49 8.20 -1.10
N LEU A 369 -2.31 7.80 -2.37
CA LEU A 369 -3.18 6.85 -3.05
C LEU A 369 -3.16 5.47 -2.37
N VAL A 370 -1.98 4.93 -2.05
CA VAL A 370 -1.83 3.62 -1.37
C VAL A 370 -2.48 3.62 0.01
N VAL A 371 -2.26 4.68 0.80
CA VAL A 371 -2.87 4.83 2.13
C VAL A 371 -4.39 4.86 2.02
N SER A 372 -4.91 5.57 1.02
CA SER A 372 -6.35 5.64 0.74
C SER A 372 -6.90 4.27 0.35
N ALA A 373 -6.26 3.56 -0.58
CA ALA A 373 -6.66 2.23 -1.03
C ALA A 373 -6.65 1.20 0.11
N ARG A 374 -5.68 1.26 1.03
CA ARG A 374 -5.63 0.38 2.21
C ARG A 374 -6.76 0.66 3.20
N ARG A 375 -6.98 1.94 3.54
CA ARG A 375 -7.99 2.34 4.53
C ARG A 375 -9.41 2.15 4.00
N LEU A 376 -9.62 2.48 2.72
CA LEU A 376 -10.90 2.44 2.01
C LEU A 376 -11.01 1.20 1.12
N ARG A 377 -10.29 0.12 1.45
CA ARG A 377 -10.26 -1.13 0.67
C ARG A 377 -11.65 -1.64 0.26
N PRO A 378 -12.68 -1.66 1.13
CA PRO A 378 -14.02 -2.08 0.72
C PRO A 378 -14.60 -1.26 -0.43
N TYR A 379 -14.39 0.06 -0.43
CA TYR A 379 -14.85 0.95 -1.50
C TYR A 379 -14.09 0.71 -2.80
N PHE A 380 -12.76 0.55 -2.73
CA PHE A 380 -11.91 0.27 -3.89
C PHE A 380 -12.18 -1.12 -4.51
N GLN A 381 -12.72 -2.06 -3.73
CA GLN A 381 -13.13 -3.38 -4.22
C GLN A 381 -14.52 -3.36 -4.87
N ALA A 382 -15.44 -2.55 -4.33
CA ALA A 382 -16.82 -2.47 -4.79
C ALA A 382 -17.03 -1.51 -5.98
N HIS A 383 -16.18 -0.49 -6.12
CA HIS A 383 -16.34 0.60 -7.08
C HIS A 383 -15.07 0.83 -7.91
N GLY A 384 -15.26 1.25 -9.17
CA GLY A 384 -14.18 1.86 -9.95
C GLY A 384 -13.83 3.23 -9.38
N ILE A 385 -12.54 3.54 -9.29
CA ILE A 385 -12.04 4.78 -8.68
C ILE A 385 -11.36 5.64 -9.75
N LYS A 386 -11.86 6.87 -9.96
CA LYS A 386 -11.21 7.90 -10.76
C LYS A 386 -10.39 8.82 -9.87
N VAL A 387 -9.07 8.72 -9.96
CA VAL A 387 -8.12 9.58 -9.25
C VAL A 387 -7.95 10.87 -10.04
N LEU A 388 -8.35 11.98 -9.43
CA LEU A 388 -8.29 13.31 -10.02
C LEU A 388 -6.94 13.96 -9.70
N THR A 389 -6.05 14.00 -10.69
CA THR A 389 -4.70 14.53 -10.53
C THR A 389 -4.17 15.15 -11.81
N ASN A 390 -3.43 16.26 -11.68
CA ASN A 390 -2.71 16.89 -12.79
C ASN A 390 -1.26 16.40 -12.88
N GLN A 391 -0.83 15.57 -11.91
CA GLN A 391 0.51 15.01 -11.85
C GLN A 391 0.55 13.68 -12.62
N PRO A 392 1.68 13.32 -13.26
CA PRO A 392 1.81 12.12 -14.10
C PRO A 392 1.88 10.80 -13.30
N LEU A 393 1.00 10.61 -12.31
CA LEU A 393 1.00 9.47 -11.39
C LEU A 393 0.90 8.13 -12.11
N ARG A 394 0.13 8.08 -13.20
CA ARG A 394 -0.02 6.88 -14.05
C ARG A 394 1.33 6.44 -14.60
N GLN A 395 2.10 7.37 -15.16
CA GLN A 395 3.39 7.09 -15.80
C GLN A 395 4.41 6.61 -14.77
N VAL A 396 4.41 7.22 -13.58
CA VAL A 396 5.31 6.86 -12.47
C VAL A 396 5.04 5.45 -11.96
N LEU A 397 3.77 5.06 -11.83
CA LEU A 397 3.39 3.72 -11.39
C LEU A 397 3.62 2.66 -12.48
N GLN A 398 3.66 3.05 -13.77
CA GLN A 398 3.94 2.14 -14.91
C GLN A 398 5.44 1.97 -15.19
N LYS A 399 6.25 3.01 -14.98
CA LYS A 399 7.72 3.01 -15.10
C LYS A 399 8.41 3.18 -13.73
N PRO A 400 8.33 2.18 -12.82
CA PRO A 400 8.95 2.23 -11.51
C PRO A 400 10.48 1.99 -11.58
N GLU A 401 11.17 2.62 -12.52
CA GLU A 401 12.61 2.46 -12.77
C GLU A 401 13.48 3.08 -11.65
N ILE A 402 12.85 3.82 -10.73
CA ILE A 402 13.51 4.66 -9.73
C ILE A 402 13.54 4.01 -8.33
N SER A 403 12.57 3.13 -7.99
CA SER A 403 12.43 2.63 -6.61
C SER A 403 11.64 1.32 -6.51
N GLY A 404 12.22 0.30 -5.86
CA GLY A 404 11.55 -0.98 -5.58
C GLY A 404 10.26 -0.83 -4.75
N ARG A 405 10.10 0.27 -4.01
CA ARG A 405 8.88 0.60 -3.28
C ARG A 405 7.72 0.91 -4.23
N LEU A 406 7.97 1.68 -5.30
CA LEU A 406 6.96 2.03 -6.29
C LEU A 406 6.46 0.77 -7.03
N ILE A 407 7.34 -0.21 -7.27
CA ILE A 407 6.95 -1.52 -7.81
C ILE A 407 5.94 -2.20 -6.89
N LYS A 408 6.25 -2.28 -5.58
CA LYS A 408 5.35 -2.90 -4.59
C LYS A 408 4.00 -2.19 -4.55
N TRP A 409 3.99 -0.87 -4.58
CA TRP A 409 2.76 -0.08 -4.62
C TRP A 409 1.98 -0.24 -5.92
N ALA A 410 2.64 -0.30 -7.07
CA ALA A 410 1.99 -0.53 -8.36
C ALA A 410 1.32 -1.92 -8.42
N ILE A 411 1.97 -2.94 -7.86
CA ILE A 411 1.39 -4.30 -7.75
C ILE A 411 0.18 -4.30 -6.83
N GLU A 412 0.27 -3.65 -5.66
CA GLU A 412 -0.83 -3.55 -4.71
C GLU A 412 -2.02 -2.81 -5.33
N LEU A 413 -1.79 -1.64 -5.93
CA LEU A 413 -2.84 -0.84 -6.56
C LEU A 413 -3.42 -1.50 -7.81
N GLY A 414 -2.66 -2.35 -8.50
CA GLY A 414 -3.13 -3.13 -9.65
C GLY A 414 -4.25 -4.12 -9.30
N GLU A 415 -4.51 -4.37 -8.02
CA GLU A 415 -5.66 -5.15 -7.58
C GLU A 415 -6.99 -4.38 -7.75
N PHE A 416 -6.98 -3.06 -7.90
CA PHE A 416 -8.18 -2.23 -7.97
C PHE A 416 -8.41 -1.65 -9.37
N ASP A 417 -9.66 -1.29 -9.68
CA ASP A 417 -9.98 -0.56 -10.92
C ASP A 417 -9.77 0.94 -10.72
N ILE A 418 -8.54 1.40 -10.98
CA ILE A 418 -8.13 2.80 -10.82
C ILE A 418 -7.88 3.43 -12.18
N GLN A 419 -8.53 4.57 -12.44
CA GLN A 419 -8.34 5.40 -13.62
C GLN A 419 -7.81 6.77 -13.20
N PHE A 420 -6.84 7.32 -13.95
CA PHE A 420 -6.28 8.64 -13.67
C PHE A 420 -6.87 9.65 -14.65
N VAL A 421 -7.43 10.74 -14.12
CA VAL A 421 -8.10 11.78 -14.92
C VAL A 421 -7.59 13.16 -14.46
N PRO A 422 -7.38 14.12 -15.39
CA PRO A 422 -7.05 15.50 -15.02
C PRO A 422 -8.11 16.13 -14.10
N ARG A 423 -7.70 17.10 -13.26
CA ARG A 423 -8.63 17.82 -12.39
C ARG A 423 -9.47 18.82 -13.18
N PRO A 424 -10.81 18.76 -13.12
CA PRO A 424 -11.68 19.79 -13.69
C PRO A 424 -11.71 21.05 -12.81
N ALA A 425 -12.14 22.19 -13.36
CA ALA A 425 -12.46 23.40 -12.59
C ALA A 425 -13.69 23.15 -11.68
N GLU A 426 -13.55 23.41 -10.38
CA GLU A 426 -14.45 22.88 -9.35
C GLU A 426 -15.64 23.77 -8.99
N LYS A 427 -16.71 23.17 -8.44
CA LYS A 427 -17.95 23.87 -8.03
C LYS A 427 -18.48 23.51 -6.63
N GLY A 428 -18.00 22.43 -5.97
CA GLY A 428 -18.55 21.98 -4.68
C GLY A 428 -17.80 22.53 -3.46
N GLN A 429 -18.48 23.16 -2.49
CA GLN A 429 -17.86 23.86 -1.35
C GLN A 429 -16.90 22.97 -0.52
N ALA A 430 -17.31 21.75 -0.13
CA ALA A 430 -16.47 20.88 0.72
C ALA A 430 -15.21 20.36 0.01
N VAL A 431 -15.25 20.29 -1.31
CA VAL A 431 -14.11 19.91 -2.16
C VAL A 431 -13.25 21.14 -2.43
N ALA A 432 -13.87 22.29 -2.72
CA ALA A 432 -13.22 23.59 -2.83
C ALA A 432 -12.48 23.99 -1.53
N ASP A 433 -13.00 23.63 -0.36
CA ASP A 433 -12.29 23.82 0.92
C ASP A 433 -11.07 22.89 1.00
N PHE A 434 -11.21 21.61 0.62
CA PHE A 434 -10.08 20.69 0.55
C PHE A 434 -9.00 21.15 -0.45
N ILE A 435 -9.41 21.74 -1.59
CA ILE A 435 -8.54 22.20 -2.67
C ILE A 435 -7.95 23.59 -2.42
N SER A 436 -8.69 24.53 -1.85
CA SER A 436 -8.12 25.79 -1.37
C SER A 436 -7.06 25.52 -0.30
N GLU A 437 -7.33 24.57 0.61
CA GLU A 437 -6.35 24.06 1.56
C GLU A 437 -5.16 23.33 0.87
N LEU A 438 -5.23 22.92 -0.41
CA LEU A 438 -4.10 22.34 -1.19
C LEU A 438 -3.08 23.37 -1.65
N THR A 439 -3.48 24.64 -1.77
CA THR A 439 -2.62 25.67 -2.35
C THR A 439 -1.84 26.32 -1.23
N PRO A 440 -0.51 26.15 -1.12
CA PRO A 440 0.27 26.93 -0.17
C PRO A 440 0.09 28.42 -0.49
N ALA A 441 -0.13 29.25 0.53
CA ALA A 441 -0.11 30.69 0.42
C ALA A 441 1.28 31.11 -0.08
N THR A 442 1.42 31.22 -1.39
CA THR A 442 2.64 31.67 -2.03
C THR A 442 2.49 33.17 -2.19
N VAL A 443 3.50 33.88 -1.69
CA VAL A 443 3.69 35.33 -1.74
C VAL A 443 3.15 35.90 -3.07
N GLN A 444 2.24 36.87 -2.96
CA GLN A 444 1.80 37.67 -4.10
C GLN A 444 3.05 38.29 -4.77
N PRO A 445 3.29 38.07 -6.07
CA PRO A 445 4.13 38.98 -6.82
C PRO A 445 3.40 40.31 -6.87
N THR A 446 4.02 41.32 -6.29
CA THR A 446 3.66 42.74 -6.42
C THR A 446 3.41 43.07 -7.89
N SER A 447 2.21 43.54 -8.19
CA SER A 447 1.83 44.11 -9.47
C SER A 447 2.61 45.40 -9.69
N GLU A 448 3.66 45.36 -10.51
CA GLU A 448 4.16 46.57 -11.17
C GLU A 448 3.66 46.56 -12.61
N ALA A 449 2.88 47.60 -12.92
CA ALA A 449 2.30 47.85 -14.21
C ALA A 449 3.41 48.22 -15.21
N ILE A 450 3.47 47.49 -16.33
CA ILE A 450 4.16 47.95 -17.53
C ILE A 450 3.10 48.05 -18.63
N THR A 451 2.90 49.30 -19.05
CA THR A 451 2.02 49.76 -20.11
C THR A 451 2.52 49.22 -21.45
N GLU A 452 1.73 48.40 -22.15
CA GLU A 452 1.99 48.05 -23.55
C GLU A 452 1.16 48.93 -24.49
N THR A 453 1.88 49.78 -25.21
CA THR A 453 1.40 50.60 -26.31
C THR A 453 1.24 49.72 -27.56
N ILE A 454 0.05 49.76 -28.17
CA ILE A 454 -0.31 49.02 -29.39
C ILE A 454 0.28 49.70 -30.63
N LEU A 455 1.00 48.96 -31.48
CA LEU A 455 1.19 49.26 -32.92
C LEU A 455 1.29 47.95 -33.74
N PRO A 456 0.98 47.97 -35.07
CA PRO A 456 0.32 46.85 -35.76
C PRO A 456 1.19 46.00 -36.70
N ASP A 457 0.69 44.77 -36.90
CA ASP A 457 0.79 43.80 -38.03
C ASP A 457 2.07 43.62 -38.86
N GLN A 458 2.59 42.37 -38.82
CA GLN A 458 3.16 41.66 -39.97
C GLN A 458 2.69 40.19 -39.98
N PRO A 459 2.41 39.58 -41.17
CA PRO A 459 1.81 38.25 -41.28
C PRO A 459 2.88 37.15 -41.38
N GLY A 460 2.64 35.97 -40.76
CA GLY A 460 3.37 34.75 -41.17
C GLY A 460 3.78 33.71 -40.13
N ALA A 461 3.35 33.76 -38.86
CA ALA A 461 3.61 32.68 -37.90
C ALA A 461 2.36 32.37 -37.05
N GLU A 462 1.97 31.09 -36.98
CA GLU A 462 0.89 30.62 -36.11
C GLU A 462 1.21 30.99 -34.65
N ARG A 463 0.47 31.96 -34.08
CA ARG A 463 0.75 32.53 -32.75
C ARG A 463 0.59 31.46 -31.66
N LEU A 464 1.56 31.40 -30.74
CA LEU A 464 1.48 30.62 -29.50
C LEU A 464 0.22 31.04 -28.72
N ASP A 465 -0.65 30.08 -28.40
CA ASP A 465 -1.84 30.29 -27.58
C ASP A 465 -1.45 30.47 -26.10
N THR A 466 -1.74 31.64 -25.53
CA THR A 466 -1.43 31.99 -24.13
C THR A 466 -2.15 31.11 -23.10
N SER A 467 -3.17 30.35 -23.50
CA SER A 467 -3.87 29.38 -22.64
C SER A 467 -3.18 28.01 -22.56
N THR A 468 -2.20 27.73 -23.44
CA THR A 468 -1.49 26.45 -23.52
C THR A 468 -0.06 26.58 -22.99
N PRO A 469 0.42 25.64 -22.17
CA PRO A 469 1.75 25.75 -21.57
C PRO A 469 2.88 25.59 -22.60
N VAL A 470 3.74 26.62 -22.70
CA VAL A 470 4.87 26.70 -23.65
C VAL A 470 6.14 26.14 -23.01
N TRP A 471 6.84 25.27 -23.74
CA TRP A 471 8.14 24.72 -23.34
C TRP A 471 9.27 25.57 -23.93
N GLY A 472 10.34 25.81 -23.16
CA GLY A 472 11.52 26.53 -23.64
C GLY A 472 12.66 25.57 -23.97
N LEU A 473 13.18 25.57 -25.19
CA LEU A 473 14.32 24.76 -25.61
C LEU A 473 15.49 25.69 -25.95
N HIS A 474 16.67 25.42 -25.40
CA HIS A 474 17.93 26.05 -25.79
C HIS A 474 18.86 24.97 -26.35
N VAL A 475 19.47 25.22 -27.49
CA VAL A 475 20.34 24.25 -28.18
C VAL A 475 21.63 24.92 -28.62
N ASP A 476 22.72 24.18 -28.56
CA ASP A 476 24.01 24.56 -29.15
C ASP A 476 24.79 23.32 -29.61
N GLY A 477 25.60 23.48 -30.65
CA GLY A 477 26.42 22.43 -31.24
C GLY A 477 27.89 22.85 -31.34
N SER A 478 28.80 21.91 -31.05
CA SER A 478 30.24 22.14 -31.12
C SER A 478 30.96 21.03 -31.86
N ALA A 479 31.76 21.38 -32.87
CA ALA A 479 32.68 20.48 -33.53
C ALA A 479 34.10 21.06 -33.51
N ASN A 480 35.05 20.31 -32.94
CA ASN A 480 36.45 20.70 -32.87
C ASN A 480 37.38 19.52 -33.17
N GLN A 481 38.70 19.73 -33.12
CA GLN A 481 39.67 18.67 -33.41
C GLN A 481 39.59 17.49 -32.41
N GLN A 482 39.22 17.77 -31.15
CA GLN A 482 39.14 16.79 -30.06
C GLN A 482 37.86 15.92 -30.13
N GLY A 483 36.76 16.45 -30.67
CA GLY A 483 35.51 15.73 -30.81
C GLY A 483 34.36 16.59 -31.30
N CYS A 484 33.20 15.97 -31.50
CA CYS A 484 31.96 16.63 -31.86
C CYS A 484 30.90 16.33 -30.80
N GLY A 485 30.07 17.31 -30.46
CA GLY A 485 29.01 17.15 -29.49
C GLY A 485 27.98 18.26 -29.53
N ALA A 486 26.89 18.06 -28.80
CA ALA A 486 25.79 19.01 -28.69
C ALA A 486 25.33 19.15 -27.24
N GLY A 487 24.84 20.35 -26.91
CA GLY A 487 24.27 20.70 -25.63
C GLY A 487 22.84 21.17 -25.81
N LEU A 488 21.95 20.76 -24.92
CA LEU A 488 20.58 21.28 -24.90
C LEU A 488 20.03 21.42 -23.50
N VAL A 489 19.16 22.41 -23.32
CA VAL A 489 18.43 22.67 -22.08
C VAL A 489 16.96 22.80 -22.39
N LEU A 490 16.17 21.83 -21.93
CA LEU A 490 14.72 21.86 -22.05
C LEU A 490 14.10 22.33 -20.73
N THR A 491 13.38 23.44 -20.79
CA THR A 491 12.69 24.06 -19.66
C THR A 491 11.20 23.77 -19.76
N THR A 492 10.68 23.09 -18.74
CA THR A 492 9.25 22.82 -18.59
C THR A 492 8.46 24.10 -18.27
N PRO A 493 7.14 24.12 -18.50
CA PRO A 493 6.26 25.24 -18.14
C PRO A 493 6.30 25.59 -16.65
N ASP A 494 6.58 24.61 -15.78
CA ASP A 494 6.70 24.78 -14.33
C ASP A 494 8.10 25.27 -13.89
N GLY A 495 8.99 25.60 -14.84
CA GLY A 495 10.32 26.16 -14.59
C GLY A 495 11.43 25.13 -14.31
N GLN A 496 11.16 23.82 -14.36
CA GLN A 496 12.20 22.80 -14.23
C GLN A 496 13.03 22.70 -15.50
N LYS A 497 14.37 22.63 -15.35
CA LYS A 497 15.33 22.50 -16.45
C LYS A 497 15.85 21.07 -16.55
N ILE A 498 15.90 20.55 -17.77
CA ILE A 498 16.47 19.26 -18.14
C ILE A 498 17.69 19.55 -19.01
N GLU A 499 18.87 19.21 -18.50
CA GLU A 499 20.15 19.46 -19.14
C GLU A 499 20.66 18.17 -19.79
N TYR A 500 21.07 18.25 -21.06
CA TYR A 500 21.54 17.09 -21.82
C TYR A 500 22.80 17.44 -22.61
N ALA A 501 23.75 16.51 -22.63
CA ALA A 501 24.99 16.59 -23.38
C ALA A 501 25.14 15.35 -24.26
N LEU A 502 25.31 15.55 -25.57
CA LEU A 502 25.41 14.50 -26.58
C LEU A 502 26.83 14.47 -27.13
N ARG A 503 27.46 13.29 -27.12
CA ARG A 503 28.73 13.07 -27.80
C ARG A 503 28.49 12.30 -29.09
N PHE A 504 29.09 12.74 -30.18
CA PHE A 504 28.98 12.07 -31.47
C PHE A 504 30.20 11.18 -31.70
N ASP A 505 29.98 9.90 -32.04
CA ASP A 505 31.04 8.96 -32.47
C ASP A 505 31.36 9.09 -33.96
N PHE A 506 30.80 10.10 -34.61
CA PHE A 506 31.04 10.47 -36.00
C PHE A 506 31.48 11.93 -36.09
N ARG A 507 32.20 12.27 -37.16
CA ARG A 507 32.66 13.65 -37.41
C ARG A 507 31.52 14.47 -38.03
N THR A 508 31.33 15.69 -37.54
CA THR A 508 30.36 16.66 -38.05
C THR A 508 31.02 18.02 -38.24
N SER A 509 30.43 18.84 -39.12
CA SER A 509 30.67 20.29 -39.10
C SER A 509 29.96 20.95 -37.91
N ASN A 510 30.29 22.23 -37.61
CA ASN A 510 29.58 22.99 -36.57
C ASN A 510 28.08 23.10 -36.89
N ASN A 511 27.72 23.39 -38.15
CA ASN A 511 26.32 23.51 -38.56
C ASN A 511 25.55 22.19 -38.41
N GLU A 512 26.20 21.05 -38.70
CA GLU A 512 25.61 19.73 -38.47
C GLU A 512 25.44 19.41 -36.98
N ALA A 513 26.42 19.77 -36.14
CA ALA A 513 26.33 19.59 -34.70
C ALA A 513 25.17 20.39 -34.09
N GLU A 514 24.98 21.61 -34.59
CA GLU A 514 23.89 22.51 -34.20
C GLU A 514 22.51 21.95 -34.63
N TYR A 515 22.42 21.37 -35.82
CA TYR A 515 21.21 20.67 -36.26
C TYR A 515 20.94 19.41 -35.44
N GLU A 516 21.97 18.63 -35.08
CA GLU A 516 21.84 17.49 -34.18
C GLU A 516 21.32 17.92 -32.80
N ALA A 517 21.81 19.04 -32.26
CA ALA A 517 21.32 19.64 -31.02
C ALA A 517 19.82 19.97 -31.11
N LEU A 518 19.40 20.60 -32.22
CA LEU A 518 18.00 20.92 -32.49
C LEU A 518 17.13 19.66 -32.58
N LEU A 519 17.53 18.66 -33.39
CA LEU A 519 16.77 17.43 -33.59
C LEU A 519 16.62 16.64 -32.29
N ALA A 520 17.69 16.53 -31.50
CA ALA A 520 17.64 15.86 -30.20
C ALA A 520 16.71 16.60 -29.22
N GLY A 521 16.79 17.92 -29.18
CA GLY A 521 15.92 18.76 -28.34
C GLY A 521 14.44 18.62 -28.69
N LEU A 522 14.12 18.60 -30.00
CA LEU A 522 12.76 18.38 -30.50
C LEU A 522 12.25 16.97 -30.17
N ARG A 523 13.07 15.93 -30.33
CA ARG A 523 12.69 14.55 -29.95
C ARG A 523 12.44 14.43 -28.45
N LEU A 524 13.28 15.06 -27.63
CA LEU A 524 13.10 15.08 -26.18
C LEU A 524 11.79 15.78 -25.80
N ALA A 525 11.52 16.97 -26.35
CA ALA A 525 10.29 17.70 -26.09
C ALA A 525 9.04 16.92 -26.53
N LYS A 526 9.11 16.24 -27.69
CA LYS A 526 8.05 15.34 -28.17
C LYS A 526 7.84 14.15 -27.22
N SER A 527 8.92 13.54 -26.72
CA SER A 527 8.83 12.42 -25.76
C SER A 527 8.22 12.84 -24.41
N MET A 528 8.36 14.12 -24.06
CA MET A 528 7.73 14.76 -22.90
C MET A 528 6.30 15.27 -23.18
N ASN A 529 5.77 14.98 -24.37
CA ASN A 529 4.42 15.34 -24.80
C ASN A 529 4.15 16.86 -24.79
N ALA A 530 5.19 17.67 -25.07
CA ALA A 530 5.07 19.11 -25.22
C ALA A 530 4.16 19.46 -26.40
N LYS A 531 3.16 20.32 -26.18
CA LYS A 531 2.21 20.76 -27.22
C LYS A 531 2.70 22.00 -27.96
N GLN A 532 3.36 22.92 -27.25
CA GLN A 532 3.92 24.15 -27.79
C GLN A 532 5.37 24.30 -27.34
N ILE A 533 6.24 24.74 -28.25
CA ILE A 533 7.67 24.87 -27.98
C ILE A 533 8.24 26.18 -28.52
N ARG A 534 9.04 26.85 -27.70
CA ARG A 534 9.86 28.01 -28.05
C ARG A 534 11.33 27.60 -28.05
N ILE A 535 11.97 27.71 -29.20
CA ILE A 535 13.32 27.22 -29.47
C ILE A 535 14.24 28.44 -29.56
N HIS A 536 15.35 28.38 -28.84
CA HIS A 536 16.38 29.41 -28.84
C HIS A 536 17.69 28.79 -29.32
N SER A 537 18.29 29.39 -30.33
CA SER A 537 19.59 29.02 -30.88
C SER A 537 20.35 30.29 -31.21
N ASP A 538 21.67 30.28 -31.06
CA ASP A 538 22.56 31.35 -31.50
C ASP A 538 23.03 31.17 -32.96
N SER A 539 22.74 30.03 -33.58
CA SER A 539 23.01 29.76 -35.00
C SER A 539 22.00 30.45 -35.92
N GLN A 540 22.41 31.58 -36.50
CA GLN A 540 21.61 32.32 -37.48
C GLN A 540 21.20 31.46 -38.69
N LEU A 541 22.07 30.54 -39.10
CA LEU A 541 21.84 29.66 -40.25
C LEU A 541 20.65 28.73 -40.00
N ILE A 542 20.58 28.10 -38.82
CA ILE A 542 19.50 27.14 -38.51
C ILE A 542 18.18 27.87 -38.36
N VAL A 543 18.16 29.00 -37.63
CA VAL A 543 16.95 29.79 -37.43
C VAL A 543 16.37 30.18 -38.79
N ASN A 544 17.19 30.76 -39.68
CA ASN A 544 16.75 31.24 -40.99
C ASN A 544 16.41 30.10 -41.97
N GLN A 545 17.05 28.93 -41.87
CA GLN A 545 16.68 27.78 -42.71
C GLN A 545 15.35 27.18 -42.25
N VAL A 546 15.11 27.09 -40.94
CA VAL A 546 13.87 26.55 -40.37
C VAL A 546 12.68 27.49 -40.64
N THR A 547 12.89 28.81 -40.59
CA THR A 547 11.87 29.82 -40.97
C THR A 547 11.70 30.01 -42.48
N ALA A 548 12.45 29.25 -43.29
CA ALA A 548 12.46 29.28 -44.76
C ALA A 548 12.99 30.57 -45.40
N ASP A 549 13.72 31.40 -44.65
CA ASP A 549 14.41 32.58 -45.16
C ASP A 549 15.69 32.22 -45.94
N PHE A 550 16.36 31.12 -45.57
CA PHE A 550 17.55 30.59 -46.24
C PHE A 550 17.31 29.21 -46.87
N ALA A 551 17.82 29.00 -48.09
CA ALA A 551 17.79 27.69 -48.74
C ALA A 551 18.96 26.80 -48.28
N ALA A 552 18.67 25.52 -47.96
CA ALA A 552 19.70 24.51 -47.72
C ALA A 552 20.33 24.08 -49.07
N LYS A 553 21.63 24.38 -49.26
CA LYS A 553 22.32 24.18 -50.55
C LYS A 553 22.88 22.77 -50.74
N ASP A 554 23.24 22.08 -49.66
CA ASP A 554 23.89 20.76 -49.69
C ASP A 554 22.93 19.65 -49.25
N ALA A 555 23.10 18.44 -49.81
CA ALA A 555 22.24 17.28 -49.55
C ALA A 555 22.14 16.91 -48.06
N SER A 556 23.24 17.05 -47.30
CA SER A 556 23.28 16.83 -45.85
C SER A 556 22.35 17.83 -45.12
N MET A 557 22.51 19.13 -45.39
CA MET A 557 21.69 20.18 -44.76
C MET A 557 20.22 20.06 -45.13
N TYR A 558 19.91 19.64 -46.35
CA TYR A 558 18.53 19.35 -46.76
C TYR A 558 17.93 18.18 -45.96
N ALA A 559 18.69 17.12 -45.71
CA ALA A 559 18.25 16.00 -44.88
C ALA A 559 17.98 16.42 -43.41
N TYR A 560 18.84 17.28 -42.84
CA TYR A 560 18.61 17.84 -41.51
C TYR A 560 17.38 18.74 -41.45
N LEU A 561 17.23 19.67 -42.41
CA LEU A 561 16.10 20.59 -42.46
C LEU A 561 14.77 19.86 -42.64
N SER A 562 14.70 18.88 -43.55
CA SER A 562 13.50 18.07 -43.77
C SER A 562 13.11 17.27 -42.51
N THR A 563 14.08 16.69 -41.82
CA THR A 563 13.84 15.97 -40.55
C THR A 563 13.37 16.92 -39.45
N ALA A 564 13.94 18.12 -39.37
CA ALA A 564 13.53 19.15 -38.41
C ALA A 564 12.08 19.59 -38.66
N HIS A 565 11.71 19.88 -39.91
CA HIS A 565 10.32 20.20 -40.28
C HIS A 565 9.34 19.06 -39.98
N GLN A 566 9.73 17.80 -40.23
CA GLN A 566 8.91 16.64 -39.88
C GLN A 566 8.64 16.55 -38.37
N LEU A 567 9.63 16.84 -37.53
CA LEU A 567 9.47 16.87 -36.08
C LEU A 567 8.64 18.08 -35.63
N LEU A 568 8.85 19.26 -36.21
CA LEU A 568 8.12 20.48 -35.88
C LEU A 568 6.62 20.35 -36.16
N ARG A 569 6.22 19.63 -37.22
CA ARG A 569 4.82 19.29 -37.53
C ARG A 569 4.10 18.48 -36.44
N SER A 570 4.83 17.88 -35.50
CA SER A 570 4.23 17.14 -34.38
C SER A 570 3.80 18.02 -33.21
N PHE A 571 4.17 19.31 -33.21
CA PHE A 571 3.75 20.30 -32.21
C PHE A 571 2.54 21.09 -32.73
N GLN A 572 1.68 21.55 -31.82
CA GLN A 572 0.50 22.36 -32.16
C GLN A 572 0.88 23.78 -32.58
N ALA A 573 1.95 24.33 -32.00
CA ALA A 573 2.56 25.58 -32.41
C ALA A 573 4.04 25.57 -32.00
N TYR A 574 4.89 26.22 -32.78
CA TYR A 574 6.30 26.40 -32.45
C TYR A 574 6.77 27.81 -32.79
N GLU A 575 7.77 28.28 -32.06
CA GLU A 575 8.46 29.54 -32.30
C GLU A 575 9.96 29.26 -32.23
N ILE A 576 10.73 29.69 -33.23
CA ILE A 576 12.19 29.63 -33.20
C ILE A 576 12.75 31.05 -33.23
N LYS A 577 13.66 31.36 -32.31
CA LYS A 577 14.28 32.68 -32.17
C LYS A 577 15.79 32.58 -32.13
N GLN A 578 16.43 33.48 -32.87
CA GLN A 578 17.85 33.73 -32.71
C GLN A 578 18.09 34.49 -31.41
N ILE A 579 19.02 34.00 -30.57
CA ILE A 579 19.45 34.69 -29.35
C ILE A 579 20.95 35.03 -29.40
N PRO A 580 21.40 36.10 -28.73
CA PRO A 580 22.83 36.38 -28.59
C PRO A 580 23.55 35.25 -27.84
N ARG A 581 24.80 34.97 -28.23
CA ARG A 581 25.62 33.89 -27.62
C ARG A 581 25.75 33.97 -26.09
N GLY A 582 25.74 35.18 -25.52
CA GLY A 582 25.76 35.38 -24.06
C GLY A 582 24.54 34.79 -23.34
N GLU A 583 23.37 34.79 -23.99
CA GLU A 583 22.12 34.25 -23.46
C GLU A 583 22.00 32.73 -23.64
N ASN A 584 22.79 32.14 -24.55
CA ASN A 584 22.86 30.68 -24.77
C ASN A 584 24.03 30.00 -24.02
N SER A 585 24.69 30.71 -23.10
CA SER A 585 25.92 30.26 -22.43
C SER A 585 25.83 28.90 -21.73
N HIS A 586 24.63 28.49 -21.30
CA HIS A 586 24.42 27.20 -20.66
C HIS A 586 24.47 26.03 -21.66
N ALA A 587 23.81 26.16 -22.83
CA ALA A 587 23.87 25.13 -23.86
C ALA A 587 25.29 25.03 -24.46
N ASP A 588 25.98 26.17 -24.66
CA ASP A 588 27.38 26.21 -25.12
C ASP A 588 28.35 25.53 -24.14
N ALA A 589 28.16 25.71 -22.83
CA ALA A 589 28.93 24.98 -21.84
C ALA A 589 28.73 23.46 -21.94
N LEU A 590 27.49 22.98 -22.18
CA LEU A 590 27.18 21.56 -22.33
C LEU A 590 27.74 20.97 -23.63
N ALA A 591 27.63 21.70 -24.75
CA ALA A 591 28.16 21.27 -26.05
C ALA A 591 29.70 21.15 -26.02
N ARG A 592 30.38 22.15 -25.42
CA ARG A 592 31.83 22.11 -25.23
C ARG A 592 32.25 20.99 -24.30
N LEU A 593 31.53 20.79 -23.20
CA LEU A 593 31.77 19.70 -22.26
C LEU A 593 31.66 18.35 -22.99
N ALA A 594 30.61 18.13 -23.79
CA ALA A 594 30.47 16.91 -24.58
C ALA A 594 31.64 16.68 -25.57
N SER A 595 32.14 17.74 -26.20
CA SER A 595 33.28 17.66 -27.13
C SER A 595 34.65 17.46 -26.45
N ALA A 596 34.77 17.76 -25.14
CA ALA A 596 36.04 17.83 -24.42
C ALA A 596 36.25 16.74 -23.35
N ILE A 597 35.26 15.91 -23.04
CA ILE A 597 35.37 14.90 -21.97
C ILE A 597 36.40 13.80 -22.30
N ASN A 598 37.47 13.77 -21.51
CA ASN A 598 38.22 12.59 -21.11
C ASN A 598 37.94 12.27 -19.61
N ASP A 599 36.96 11.40 -19.37
CA ASP A 599 36.70 10.55 -18.19
C ASP A 599 36.89 11.02 -16.72
N LYS A 600 37.01 12.32 -16.39
CA LYS A 600 37.04 12.74 -14.97
C LYS A 600 36.37 14.08 -14.66
N VAL A 601 35.04 14.14 -14.47
CA VAL A 601 34.38 15.25 -13.74
C VAL A 601 33.15 14.80 -12.94
N GLY A 602 33.04 15.27 -11.69
CA GLY A 602 32.07 14.87 -10.65
C GLY A 602 30.71 15.60 -10.60
N ARG A 603 30.08 15.92 -11.74
CA ARG A 603 28.66 16.30 -11.80
C ARG A 603 27.91 15.29 -12.68
N LYS A 604 26.78 14.76 -12.20
CA LYS A 604 25.95 13.75 -12.90
C LYS A 604 25.14 14.40 -14.03
N VAL A 605 25.77 14.82 -15.11
CA VAL A 605 25.09 15.14 -16.37
C VAL A 605 24.99 13.84 -17.18
N PRO A 606 23.80 13.38 -17.60
CA PRO A 606 23.70 12.22 -18.46
C PRO A 606 24.33 12.53 -19.82
N VAL A 607 25.34 11.75 -20.19
CA VAL A 607 26.00 11.82 -21.51
C VAL A 607 25.51 10.64 -22.34
N GLU A 608 24.87 10.92 -23.46
CA GLU A 608 24.48 9.90 -24.45
C GLU A 608 25.47 9.92 -25.62
N ILE A 609 25.87 8.74 -26.07
CA ILE A 609 26.79 8.55 -27.19
C ILE A 609 25.97 8.19 -28.42
N LEU A 610 25.98 9.07 -29.43
CA LEU A 610 25.27 8.87 -30.68
C LEU A 610 26.20 8.22 -31.70
N ALA A 611 25.92 6.96 -32.05
CA ALA A 611 26.78 6.16 -32.95
C ALA A 611 26.63 6.50 -34.44
N GLN A 612 25.49 7.07 -34.86
CA GLN A 612 25.21 7.43 -36.26
C GLN A 612 24.38 8.73 -36.35
N PRO A 613 24.48 9.50 -37.46
CA PRO A 613 23.70 10.72 -37.66
C PRO A 613 22.19 10.50 -37.62
N SER A 614 21.47 11.49 -37.10
CA SER A 614 20.01 11.50 -36.93
C SER A 614 19.20 11.47 -38.22
N THR A 615 19.85 11.59 -39.38
CA THR A 615 19.25 11.66 -40.73
C THR A 615 19.21 10.31 -41.45
N ILE A 616 19.93 9.29 -40.97
CA ILE A 616 19.93 7.95 -41.58
C ILE A 616 18.65 7.21 -41.17
N THR A 617 17.70 7.08 -42.10
CA THR A 617 16.49 6.29 -41.90
C THR A 617 16.81 4.81 -42.18
N SER A 618 16.68 3.93 -41.20
CA SER A 618 16.69 2.49 -41.44
C SER A 618 15.46 2.10 -42.26
N GLU A 619 15.67 1.43 -43.40
CA GLU A 619 14.59 0.79 -44.16
C GLU A 619 13.93 -0.29 -43.30
N ALA A 620 12.83 0.07 -42.64
CA ALA A 620 12.03 -0.86 -41.88
C ALA A 620 11.24 -1.74 -42.85
N CYS A 621 11.74 -2.95 -43.13
CA CYS A 621 10.91 -4.01 -43.68
C CYS A 621 9.72 -4.24 -42.74
N ALA A 622 8.50 -4.01 -43.25
CA ALA A 622 7.27 -4.32 -42.55
C ALA A 622 7.14 -5.84 -42.39
N VAL A 623 7.61 -6.36 -41.25
CA VAL A 623 7.33 -7.73 -40.84
C VAL A 623 5.89 -7.78 -40.35
N ARG A 624 5.09 -8.64 -40.99
CA ARG A 624 3.71 -8.93 -40.58
C ARG A 624 3.72 -9.41 -39.13
N TYR A 625 3.07 -8.67 -38.23
CA TYR A 625 2.84 -9.13 -36.85
C TYR A 625 1.68 -10.12 -36.85
N GLU A 626 1.99 -11.40 -36.63
CA GLU A 626 1.00 -12.34 -36.12
C GLU A 626 0.66 -11.98 -34.66
N ASP A 627 -0.57 -12.26 -34.23
CA ASP A 627 -1.01 -12.04 -32.85
C ASP A 627 -0.27 -12.99 -31.89
N THR A 628 0.83 -12.50 -31.32
CA THR A 628 1.64 -13.24 -30.35
C THR A 628 1.13 -13.05 -28.93
N TRP A 629 1.63 -13.86 -27.99
CA TRP A 629 1.38 -13.69 -26.56
C TRP A 629 1.77 -12.30 -26.02
N MET A 630 2.63 -11.57 -26.74
CA MET A 630 3.16 -10.26 -26.39
C MET A 630 2.18 -9.13 -26.74
N SER A 631 1.36 -9.30 -27.79
CA SER A 631 0.50 -8.25 -28.34
C SER A 631 -0.40 -7.58 -27.31
N PRO A 632 -1.14 -8.31 -26.44
CA PRO A 632 -2.00 -7.68 -25.44
C PRO A 632 -1.23 -6.85 -24.40
N ILE A 633 0.00 -7.29 -24.05
CA ILE A 633 0.84 -6.59 -23.07
C ILE A 633 1.43 -5.34 -23.70
N TYR A 634 1.93 -5.45 -24.94
CA TYR A 634 2.49 -4.34 -25.69
C TYR A 634 1.44 -3.24 -25.93
N LEU A 635 0.26 -3.59 -26.47
CA LEU A 635 -0.85 -2.65 -26.71
C LEU A 635 -1.34 -1.95 -25.43
N TYR A 636 -1.38 -2.66 -24.31
CA TYR A 636 -1.73 -2.06 -23.02
C TYR A 636 -0.67 -1.07 -22.54
N LEU A 637 0.62 -1.37 -22.72
CA LEU A 637 1.73 -0.51 -22.30
C LEU A 637 1.90 0.72 -23.21
N THR A 638 1.65 0.60 -24.51
CA THR A 638 1.77 1.71 -25.48
C THR A 638 0.49 2.55 -25.57
N ASN A 639 -0.67 1.89 -25.74
CA ASN A 639 -1.93 2.56 -26.07
C ASN A 639 -2.93 2.57 -24.91
N GLY A 640 -2.65 1.87 -23.81
CA GLY A 640 -3.57 1.77 -22.67
C GLY A 640 -4.83 0.96 -22.94
N THR A 641 -4.89 0.24 -24.05
CA THR A 641 -6.03 -0.58 -24.45
C THR A 641 -6.14 -1.82 -23.56
N HIS A 642 -7.36 -2.16 -23.15
CA HIS A 642 -7.63 -3.36 -22.36
C HIS A 642 -8.92 -4.03 -22.81
N PRO A 643 -9.08 -5.34 -22.58
CA PRO A 643 -10.34 -6.05 -22.85
C PRO A 643 -11.54 -5.39 -22.16
N GLU A 644 -12.73 -5.57 -22.73
CA GLU A 644 -13.99 -5.12 -22.11
C GLU A 644 -14.33 -5.95 -20.86
N ASP A 645 -13.95 -7.24 -20.86
CA ASP A 645 -14.09 -8.08 -19.68
C ASP A 645 -13.18 -7.58 -18.54
N LYS A 646 -13.82 -7.20 -17.43
CA LYS A 646 -13.18 -6.70 -16.21
C LYS A 646 -12.17 -7.69 -15.64
N ALA A 647 -12.43 -9.00 -15.70
CA ALA A 647 -11.54 -10.01 -15.14
C ALA A 647 -10.24 -10.12 -15.98
N GLN A 648 -10.37 -10.17 -17.30
CA GLN A 648 -9.23 -10.17 -18.22
C GLN A 648 -8.44 -8.85 -18.19
N ALA A 649 -9.13 -7.70 -18.13
CA ALA A 649 -8.48 -6.40 -17.98
C ALA A 649 -7.63 -6.35 -16.70
N ARG A 650 -8.16 -6.83 -15.56
CA ARG A 650 -7.41 -6.91 -14.30
C ARG A 650 -6.20 -7.84 -14.39
N LYS A 651 -6.36 -9.01 -15.01
CA LYS A 651 -5.26 -9.97 -15.25
C LYS A 651 -4.17 -9.37 -16.13
N LEU A 652 -4.55 -8.64 -17.17
CA LEU A 652 -3.64 -7.93 -18.07
C LEU A 652 -2.87 -6.84 -17.32
N ARG A 653 -3.56 -5.97 -16.57
CA ARG A 653 -2.94 -4.91 -15.75
C ARG A 653 -1.89 -5.48 -14.78
N TYR A 654 -2.25 -6.54 -14.05
CA TYR A 654 -1.34 -7.20 -13.11
C TYR A 654 -0.12 -7.80 -13.81
N ARG A 655 -0.33 -8.50 -14.94
CA ARG A 655 0.77 -9.07 -15.74
C ARG A 655 1.69 -7.98 -16.27
N SER A 656 1.13 -6.94 -16.89
CA SER A 656 1.86 -5.86 -17.56
C SER A 656 2.75 -5.05 -16.61
N ALA A 657 2.46 -5.00 -15.30
CA ALA A 657 3.32 -4.33 -14.31
C ALA A 657 4.77 -4.89 -14.26
N ARG A 658 4.95 -6.16 -14.65
CA ARG A 658 6.26 -6.83 -14.71
C ARG A 658 6.97 -6.66 -16.06
N TYR A 659 6.41 -5.89 -16.99
CA TYR A 659 6.97 -5.67 -18.31
C TYR A 659 7.22 -4.18 -18.55
N THR A 660 8.07 -3.87 -19.53
CA THR A 660 8.38 -2.52 -19.97
C THR A 660 8.70 -2.53 -21.46
N VAL A 661 8.45 -1.43 -22.15
CA VAL A 661 8.82 -1.27 -23.57
C VAL A 661 10.00 -0.31 -23.65
N ILE A 662 11.09 -0.75 -24.30
CA ILE A 662 12.30 0.03 -24.54
C ILE A 662 12.61 -0.09 -26.03
N ASN A 663 12.69 1.04 -26.75
CA ASN A 663 12.93 1.08 -28.20
C ASN A 663 12.00 0.13 -28.99
N ASP A 664 10.70 0.20 -28.73
CA ASP A 664 9.66 -0.66 -29.31
C ASP A 664 9.80 -2.18 -29.08
N VAL A 665 10.72 -2.58 -28.21
CA VAL A 665 10.89 -3.98 -27.81
C VAL A 665 10.34 -4.20 -26.40
N LEU A 666 9.57 -5.27 -26.23
CA LEU A 666 9.01 -5.66 -24.93
C LEU A 666 10.08 -6.39 -24.11
N TYR A 667 10.30 -5.94 -22.88
CA TYR A 667 11.18 -6.56 -21.89
C TYR A 667 10.40 -6.98 -20.66
N LYS A 668 10.81 -8.10 -20.05
CA LYS A 668 10.33 -8.56 -18.74
C LYS A 668 11.31 -8.15 -17.65
N ARG A 669 10.78 -7.60 -16.56
CA ARG A 669 11.51 -7.21 -15.36
C ARG A 669 11.72 -8.43 -14.44
N GLY A 670 12.95 -8.63 -13.99
CA GLY A 670 13.27 -9.56 -12.89
C GLY A 670 13.60 -8.83 -11.60
N TYR A 671 13.58 -9.55 -10.47
CA TYR A 671 13.87 -8.98 -9.15
C TYR A 671 15.37 -8.69 -8.96
N THR A 672 16.23 -9.52 -9.56
CA THR A 672 17.71 -9.43 -9.50
C THR A 672 18.37 -9.62 -10.87
N THR A 673 17.59 -9.88 -11.93
CA THR A 673 18.12 -10.15 -13.28
C THR A 673 18.01 -8.91 -14.16
N PRO A 674 18.91 -8.74 -15.16
CA PRO A 674 18.76 -7.70 -16.18
C PRO A 674 17.43 -7.83 -16.93
N TYR A 675 17.06 -6.77 -17.66
CA TYR A 675 15.86 -6.79 -18.50
C TYR A 675 15.92 -7.95 -19.50
N LEU A 676 14.90 -8.82 -19.46
CA LEU A 676 14.84 -9.98 -20.33
C LEU A 676 14.04 -9.63 -21.58
N LYS A 677 14.67 -9.67 -22.75
CA LYS A 677 14.02 -9.44 -24.04
C LYS A 677 12.95 -10.50 -24.26
N CYS A 678 11.70 -10.06 -24.45
CA CYS A 678 10.59 -10.96 -24.73
C CYS A 678 10.64 -11.39 -26.20
N LEU A 679 10.48 -12.69 -26.43
CA LEU A 679 10.58 -13.30 -27.74
C LEU A 679 9.24 -13.90 -28.20
N THR A 680 9.05 -13.95 -29.51
CA THR A 680 8.00 -14.76 -30.14
C THR A 680 8.33 -16.26 -30.03
N ALA A 681 7.35 -17.13 -30.30
CA ALA A 681 7.57 -18.58 -30.27
C ALA A 681 8.67 -19.00 -31.25
N GLU A 682 8.65 -18.47 -32.48
CA GLU A 682 9.64 -18.75 -33.53
C GLU A 682 11.05 -18.30 -33.13
N GLN A 683 11.18 -17.10 -32.57
CA GLN A 683 12.46 -16.57 -32.08
C GLN A 683 13.00 -17.40 -30.91
N GLY A 684 12.12 -17.84 -30.01
CA GLY A 684 12.46 -18.71 -28.90
C GLY A 684 12.96 -20.07 -29.39
N GLU A 685 12.28 -20.68 -30.36
CA GLU A 685 12.69 -21.95 -30.97
C GLU A 685 14.05 -21.83 -31.66
N TYR A 686 14.27 -20.76 -32.43
CA TYR A 686 15.56 -20.48 -33.06
C TYR A 686 16.69 -20.40 -32.02
N ILE A 687 16.49 -19.62 -30.96
CA ILE A 687 17.50 -19.45 -29.90
C ILE A 687 17.77 -20.77 -29.16
N LEU A 688 16.73 -21.55 -28.85
CA LEU A 688 16.92 -22.85 -28.23
C LEU A 688 17.70 -23.79 -29.16
N ARG A 689 17.40 -23.82 -30.46
CA ARG A 689 18.11 -24.64 -31.44
C ARG A 689 19.58 -24.23 -31.57
N GLU A 690 19.86 -22.93 -31.59
CA GLU A 690 21.23 -22.42 -31.69
C GLU A 690 22.04 -22.74 -30.42
N ILE A 691 21.46 -22.57 -29.23
CA ILE A 691 22.14 -22.94 -27.98
C ILE A 691 22.32 -24.46 -27.86
N HIS A 692 21.37 -25.24 -28.37
CA HIS A 692 21.37 -26.69 -28.24
C HIS A 692 22.29 -27.40 -29.25
N SER A 693 22.26 -26.96 -30.51
CA SER A 693 22.87 -27.64 -31.66
C SER A 693 23.59 -26.71 -32.64
N GLY A 694 23.73 -25.42 -32.33
CA GLY A 694 24.50 -24.47 -33.12
C GLY A 694 26.01 -24.72 -33.01
N VAL A 695 26.81 -23.77 -33.50
CA VAL A 695 28.28 -23.93 -33.62
C VAL A 695 28.96 -24.23 -32.28
N CYS A 696 28.42 -23.68 -31.18
CA CYS A 696 28.88 -23.92 -29.81
C CYS A 696 27.87 -24.73 -28.98
N GLY A 697 26.95 -25.45 -29.63
CA GLY A 697 25.90 -26.23 -28.97
C GLY A 697 26.45 -27.47 -28.27
N ASP A 698 26.07 -27.68 -27.01
CA ASP A 698 26.56 -28.77 -26.17
C ASP A 698 25.52 -29.88 -25.93
N HIS A 699 24.40 -29.87 -26.67
CA HIS A 699 23.30 -30.81 -26.48
C HIS A 699 22.81 -30.92 -25.03
N SER A 700 22.92 -29.82 -24.27
CA SER A 700 22.55 -29.80 -22.85
C SER A 700 21.08 -30.15 -22.59
N GLY A 701 20.82 -30.76 -21.43
CA GLY A 701 19.48 -31.15 -21.00
C GLY A 701 18.52 -29.96 -20.89
N SER A 702 17.22 -30.23 -20.98
CA SER A 702 16.15 -29.23 -21.14
C SER A 702 16.17 -28.11 -20.09
N ARG A 703 16.46 -28.43 -18.83
CA ARG A 703 16.58 -27.45 -17.74
C ARG A 703 17.76 -26.50 -17.95
N SER A 704 18.92 -27.05 -18.29
CA SER A 704 20.15 -26.27 -18.55
C SER A 704 20.00 -25.40 -19.79
N LEU A 705 19.40 -25.94 -20.85
CA LEU A 705 19.13 -25.23 -22.09
C LEU A 705 18.24 -23.99 -21.87
N ALA A 706 17.09 -24.16 -21.19
CA ALA A 706 16.21 -23.05 -20.85
C ALA A 706 16.91 -22.02 -19.95
N TYR A 707 17.72 -22.47 -19.00
CA TYR A 707 18.43 -21.58 -18.08
C TYR A 707 19.55 -20.79 -18.78
N LYS A 708 20.22 -21.37 -19.79
CA LYS A 708 21.18 -20.65 -20.64
C LYS A 708 20.47 -19.55 -21.42
N ALA A 709 19.36 -19.85 -22.09
CA ALA A 709 18.56 -18.83 -22.78
C ALA A 709 18.11 -17.70 -21.83
N PHE A 710 17.66 -18.06 -20.62
CA PHE A 710 17.27 -17.10 -19.59
C PHE A 710 18.45 -16.21 -19.14
N ARG A 711 19.62 -16.81 -18.89
CA ARG A 711 20.85 -16.08 -18.50
C ARG A 711 21.37 -15.15 -19.59
N GLN A 712 21.17 -15.50 -20.85
CA GLN A 712 21.50 -14.66 -22.00
C GLN A 712 20.51 -13.49 -22.19
N GLY A 713 19.53 -13.33 -21.29
CA GLY A 713 18.63 -12.20 -21.30
C GLY A 713 17.35 -12.41 -22.12
N TYR A 714 16.96 -13.65 -22.41
CA TYR A 714 15.75 -13.94 -23.19
C TYR A 714 14.61 -14.51 -22.34
N PHE A 715 13.36 -14.22 -22.73
CA PHE A 715 12.18 -14.75 -22.04
C PHE A 715 10.98 -14.97 -22.96
N TRP A 716 10.29 -16.09 -22.76
CA TRP A 716 8.92 -16.32 -23.23
C TRP A 716 8.21 -17.33 -22.30
N PRO A 717 6.86 -17.34 -22.22
CA PRO A 717 6.13 -18.10 -21.20
C PRO A 717 6.39 -19.61 -21.20
N THR A 718 6.61 -20.22 -22.37
CA THR A 718 6.72 -21.67 -22.57
C THR A 718 8.16 -22.18 -22.64
N MET A 719 9.17 -21.34 -22.36
CA MET A 719 10.59 -21.68 -22.63
C MET A 719 11.07 -23.03 -22.09
N HIS A 720 10.59 -23.44 -20.91
CA HIS A 720 10.94 -24.74 -20.33
C HIS A 720 10.28 -25.92 -21.06
N GLN A 721 9.04 -25.75 -21.49
CA GLN A 721 8.31 -26.75 -22.27
C GLN A 721 8.91 -26.89 -23.67
N ASP A 722 9.28 -25.77 -24.28
CA ASP A 722 9.87 -25.74 -25.61
C ASP A 722 11.28 -26.38 -25.59
N ALA A 723 12.10 -26.05 -24.58
CA ALA A 723 13.40 -26.70 -24.39
C ALA A 723 13.27 -28.21 -24.16
N ASN A 724 12.27 -28.67 -23.41
CA ASN A 724 12.01 -30.09 -23.20
C ASN A 724 11.58 -30.78 -24.51
N SER A 725 10.71 -30.13 -25.27
CA SER A 725 10.23 -30.65 -26.55
C SER A 725 11.37 -30.77 -27.57
N LEU A 726 12.26 -29.78 -27.63
CA LEU A 726 13.44 -29.80 -28.49
C LEU A 726 14.36 -30.98 -28.16
N VAL A 727 14.74 -31.15 -26.89
CA VAL A 727 15.63 -32.23 -26.45
C VAL A 727 15.02 -33.60 -26.73
N LYS A 728 13.71 -33.77 -26.53
CA LYS A 728 12.99 -35.01 -26.84
C LYS A 728 12.99 -35.36 -28.33
N ARG A 729 12.94 -34.35 -29.21
CA ARG A 729 12.93 -34.54 -30.67
C ARG A 729 14.35 -34.63 -31.27
N CYS A 730 15.38 -34.25 -30.51
CA CYS A 730 16.75 -34.23 -30.99
C CYS A 730 17.36 -35.64 -31.07
N ASP A 731 17.61 -36.11 -32.29
CA ASP A 731 18.19 -37.44 -32.55
C ASP A 731 19.50 -37.69 -31.78
N LYS A 732 20.43 -36.73 -31.77
CA LYS A 732 21.69 -36.84 -31.03
C LYS A 732 21.46 -37.01 -29.53
N CYS A 733 20.53 -36.26 -28.94
CA CYS A 733 20.20 -36.41 -27.52
C CYS A 733 19.50 -37.73 -27.21
N GLN A 734 18.69 -38.26 -28.13
CA GLN A 734 18.03 -39.55 -27.93
C GLN A 734 19.00 -40.73 -28.10
N ARG A 735 19.98 -40.64 -29.01
CA ARG A 735 20.98 -41.70 -29.25
C ARG A 735 22.11 -41.71 -28.23
N PHE A 736 22.58 -40.54 -27.80
CA PHE A 736 23.76 -40.39 -26.94
C PHE A 736 23.42 -39.94 -25.51
N GLY A 737 22.14 -39.74 -25.20
CA GLY A 737 21.72 -39.49 -23.84
C GLY A 737 22.04 -40.70 -22.97
N ASN A 738 22.62 -40.47 -21.79
CA ASN A 738 22.67 -41.50 -20.75
C ASN A 738 21.23 -41.81 -20.34
N VAL A 739 20.60 -42.73 -21.06
CA VAL A 739 19.34 -43.36 -20.64
C VAL A 739 19.76 -44.40 -19.61
N PRO A 740 19.60 -44.17 -18.29
CA PRO A 740 19.85 -45.22 -17.33
C PRO A 740 18.89 -46.37 -17.62
N HIS A 741 19.43 -47.49 -18.12
CA HIS A 741 18.69 -48.75 -18.27
C HIS A 741 18.44 -49.45 -16.93
N ILE A 742 18.98 -48.88 -15.86
CA ILE A 742 18.70 -49.25 -14.47
C ILE A 742 17.52 -48.38 -14.02
N PRO A 743 16.44 -48.95 -13.46
CA PRO A 743 15.42 -48.13 -12.83
C PRO A 743 16.10 -47.23 -11.80
N ALA A 744 15.91 -45.92 -11.91
CA ALA A 744 16.39 -45.00 -10.89
C ALA A 744 15.84 -45.49 -9.56
N GLU A 745 16.71 -45.76 -8.58
CA GLU A 745 16.25 -45.82 -7.21
C GLU A 745 15.44 -44.53 -6.99
N PRO A 746 14.19 -44.63 -6.50
CA PRO A 746 13.37 -43.46 -6.31
C PRO A 746 14.16 -42.51 -5.42
N LEU A 747 14.56 -41.36 -5.98
CA LEU A 747 15.20 -40.29 -5.23
C LEU A 747 14.30 -40.01 -4.05
N THR A 748 14.73 -40.37 -2.84
CA THR A 748 13.97 -40.09 -1.64
C THR A 748 13.98 -38.57 -1.49
N PRO A 749 12.87 -37.86 -1.75
CA PRO A 749 12.86 -36.43 -1.55
C PRO A 749 13.10 -36.21 -0.06
N ILE A 750 14.15 -35.49 0.30
CA ILE A 750 14.30 -34.96 1.67
C ILE A 750 13.22 -33.90 1.81
N VAL A 751 12.05 -34.31 2.28
CA VAL A 751 10.95 -33.40 2.58
C VAL A 751 11.22 -32.84 3.98
N SER A 752 11.70 -31.61 4.04
CA SER A 752 11.68 -30.84 5.29
C SER A 752 10.28 -30.21 5.42
N PRO A 753 9.45 -30.65 6.37
CA PRO A 753 8.03 -30.25 6.42
C PRO A 753 7.81 -28.83 6.97
N TRP A 754 8.76 -28.25 7.71
CA TRP A 754 8.68 -26.89 8.24
C TRP A 754 10.08 -26.27 8.45
N PRO A 755 10.20 -24.94 8.56
CA PRO A 755 11.47 -24.24 8.82
C PRO A 755 12.24 -24.82 10.01
N PHE A 756 13.55 -24.99 9.85
CA PHE A 756 14.50 -25.43 10.89
C PHE A 756 14.29 -26.86 11.40
N ALA A 757 13.42 -27.65 10.76
CA ALA A 757 13.22 -29.05 11.10
C ALA A 757 14.45 -29.91 10.78
N GLN A 758 15.11 -29.62 9.66
CA GLN A 758 16.20 -30.44 9.12
C GLN A 758 17.36 -29.57 8.64
N TRP A 759 18.56 -29.88 9.12
CA TRP A 759 19.77 -29.15 8.79
C TRP A 759 20.79 -30.05 8.09
N GLY A 760 21.44 -29.54 7.04
CA GLY A 760 22.64 -30.12 6.45
C GLY A 760 23.87 -29.48 7.09
N LEU A 761 24.81 -30.28 7.59
CA LEU A 761 26.02 -29.81 8.27
C LEU A 761 27.26 -30.27 7.51
N ASP A 762 28.18 -29.35 7.24
CA ASP A 762 29.40 -29.60 6.47
C ASP A 762 30.59 -28.79 7.01
N LEU A 763 31.81 -29.21 6.66
CA LEU A 763 33.05 -28.50 6.98
C LEU A 763 33.75 -28.00 5.71
N ILE A 764 34.24 -26.78 5.78
CA ILE A 764 35.04 -26.15 4.73
C ILE A 764 36.46 -25.94 5.25
N GLY A 765 37.46 -26.47 4.52
CA GLY A 765 38.88 -26.15 4.73
C GLY A 765 39.84 -27.33 4.52
N PRO A 766 41.14 -27.13 4.75
CA PRO A 766 41.73 -25.93 5.37
C PRO A 766 41.79 -24.71 4.42
N MET A 767 41.48 -23.54 4.96
CA MET A 767 41.53 -22.22 4.32
C MET A 767 42.77 -21.42 4.81
N PRO A 768 43.15 -20.31 4.14
CA PRO A 768 44.19 -19.42 4.64
C PRO A 768 43.92 -18.95 6.07
N GLN A 769 44.96 -18.94 6.89
CA GLN A 769 44.84 -18.75 8.32
C GLN A 769 44.39 -17.32 8.70
N GLY A 770 43.28 -17.23 9.44
CA GLY A 770 42.71 -15.97 9.93
C GLY A 770 43.17 -15.58 11.33
N LYS A 771 42.64 -14.44 11.83
CA LYS A 771 42.82 -14.01 13.22
C LYS A 771 42.29 -15.08 14.18
N GLY A 772 43.09 -15.47 15.18
CA GLY A 772 42.74 -16.54 16.13
C GLY A 772 43.09 -17.96 15.68
N GLN A 773 44.00 -18.11 14.69
CA GLN A 773 44.46 -19.42 14.17
C GLN A 773 43.33 -20.25 13.51
N VAL A 774 42.21 -19.62 13.16
CA VAL A 774 41.10 -20.27 12.46
C VAL A 774 41.51 -20.61 11.02
N LYS A 775 41.26 -21.86 10.61
CA LYS A 775 41.59 -22.37 9.28
C LYS A 775 40.51 -23.27 8.69
N TYR A 776 39.42 -23.50 9.40
CA TYR A 776 38.24 -24.22 8.92
C TYR A 776 37.00 -23.38 9.14
N ALA A 777 35.88 -23.76 8.54
CA ALA A 777 34.56 -23.24 8.88
C ALA A 777 33.58 -24.41 8.95
N VAL A 778 32.74 -24.42 9.99
CA VAL A 778 31.55 -25.28 10.01
C VAL A 778 30.39 -24.52 9.42
N VAL A 779 29.61 -25.18 8.56
CA VAL A 779 28.46 -24.59 7.87
C VAL A 779 27.24 -25.48 8.09
N ALA A 780 26.15 -24.90 8.56
CA ALA A 780 24.85 -25.54 8.65
C ALA A 780 23.83 -24.83 7.76
N VAL A 781 23.09 -25.59 6.96
CA VAL A 781 22.06 -25.07 6.06
C VAL A 781 20.72 -25.72 6.37
N ASP A 782 19.71 -24.91 6.67
CA ASP A 782 18.34 -25.41 6.82
C ASP A 782 17.76 -25.82 5.46
N TYR A 783 17.23 -27.03 5.36
CA TYR A 783 16.74 -27.58 4.10
C TYR A 783 15.49 -26.86 3.56
N PHE A 784 14.67 -26.27 4.43
CA PHE A 784 13.42 -25.61 4.04
C PHE A 784 13.66 -24.16 3.59
N THR A 785 14.23 -23.34 4.47
CA THR A 785 14.43 -21.89 4.25
C THR A 785 15.68 -21.57 3.46
N LYS A 786 16.62 -22.52 3.35
CA LYS A 786 17.99 -22.32 2.85
C LYS A 786 18.79 -21.30 3.67
N TRP A 787 18.40 -21.08 4.93
CA TRP A 787 19.15 -20.27 5.88
C TRP A 787 20.48 -20.94 6.21
N VAL A 788 21.54 -20.14 6.31
CA VAL A 788 22.91 -20.62 6.53
C VAL A 788 23.45 -20.05 7.84
N GLU A 789 23.96 -20.93 8.69
CA GLU A 789 24.81 -20.59 9.85
C GLU A 789 26.22 -21.05 9.55
N ALA A 790 27.21 -20.21 9.83
CA ALA A 790 28.61 -20.56 9.60
C ALA A 790 29.50 -19.98 10.71
N GLU A 791 30.43 -20.78 11.23
CA GLU A 791 31.39 -20.36 12.25
C GLU A 791 32.82 -20.77 11.86
N PRO A 792 33.80 -19.85 11.91
CA PRO A 792 35.19 -20.19 11.68
C PRO A 792 35.79 -20.97 12.86
N LEU A 793 36.49 -22.07 12.57
CA LEU A 793 37.09 -22.97 13.55
C LEU A 793 38.62 -23.07 13.38
N ALA A 794 39.34 -23.09 14.51
CA ALA A 794 40.78 -23.40 14.55
C ALA A 794 41.04 -24.91 14.43
N THR A 795 40.16 -25.73 15.00
CA THR A 795 40.21 -27.20 14.98
C THR A 795 38.81 -27.77 14.74
N ILE A 796 38.75 -28.94 14.09
CA ILE A 796 37.50 -29.59 13.67
C ILE A 796 37.12 -30.76 14.60
N THR A 797 37.26 -30.56 15.91
CA THR A 797 36.95 -31.61 16.90
C THR A 797 35.44 -31.77 17.11
N ALA A 798 35.00 -32.97 17.50
CA ALA A 798 33.59 -33.24 17.79
C ALA A 798 33.00 -32.28 18.84
N ALA A 799 33.78 -31.92 19.88
CA ALA A 799 33.36 -30.96 20.90
C ALA A 799 33.07 -29.56 20.34
N LYS A 800 33.83 -29.12 19.33
CA LYS A 800 33.58 -27.84 18.64
C LYS A 800 32.33 -27.89 17.77
N ILE A 801 32.02 -29.04 17.17
CA ILE A 801 30.78 -29.23 16.44
C ILE A 801 29.57 -29.25 17.38
N GLU A 802 29.67 -29.93 18.53
CA GLU A 802 28.62 -29.91 19.55
C GLU A 802 28.31 -28.48 20.01
N ASP A 803 29.34 -27.69 20.33
CA ASP A 803 29.22 -26.30 20.74
C ASP A 803 28.55 -25.44 19.67
N PHE A 804 28.93 -25.62 18.40
CA PHE A 804 28.31 -24.94 17.26
C PHE A 804 26.81 -25.29 17.13
N VAL A 805 26.47 -26.60 17.11
CA VAL A 805 25.07 -27.04 16.98
C VAL A 805 24.24 -26.56 18.17
N TRP A 806 24.79 -26.62 19.39
CA TRP A 806 24.10 -26.14 20.57
C TRP A 806 23.83 -24.64 20.52
N THR A 807 24.85 -23.84 20.26
CA THR A 807 24.79 -22.37 20.35
C THR A 807 24.07 -21.76 19.14
N HIS A 808 24.38 -22.22 17.93
CA HIS A 808 23.90 -21.60 16.70
C HIS A 808 22.62 -22.24 16.15
N ILE A 809 22.33 -23.50 16.47
CA ILE A 809 21.11 -24.19 16.02
C ILE A 809 20.11 -24.31 17.18
N CYS A 810 20.43 -25.08 18.21
CA CYS A 810 19.49 -25.41 19.29
C CYS A 810 19.04 -24.18 20.09
N CYS A 811 19.95 -23.32 20.52
CA CYS A 811 19.62 -22.16 21.35
C CYS A 811 18.88 -21.05 20.57
N ARG A 812 19.07 -20.98 19.26
CA ARG A 812 18.50 -19.92 18.41
C ARG A 812 17.20 -20.33 17.74
N PHE A 813 17.12 -21.55 17.24
CA PHE A 813 16.01 -22.03 16.41
C PHE A 813 15.24 -23.19 17.04
N GLY A 814 15.70 -23.70 18.18
CA GLY A 814 15.15 -24.87 18.85
C GLY A 814 15.83 -26.17 18.41
N ILE A 815 15.46 -27.29 19.05
CA ILE A 815 16.04 -28.60 18.77
C ILE A 815 15.53 -29.09 17.40
N PRO A 816 16.41 -29.36 16.42
CA PRO A 816 15.99 -29.83 15.10
C PRO A 816 15.48 -31.28 15.17
N TYR A 817 14.60 -31.64 14.24
CA TYR A 817 14.15 -33.02 14.10
C TYR A 817 15.26 -33.93 13.54
N ALA A 818 16.04 -33.42 12.58
CA ALA A 818 17.16 -34.17 12.00
C ALA A 818 18.35 -33.29 11.60
N ILE A 819 19.53 -33.90 11.65
CA ILE A 819 20.77 -33.36 11.11
C ILE A 819 21.33 -34.36 10.09
N ILE A 820 21.73 -33.86 8.93
CA ILE A 820 22.30 -34.64 7.84
C ILE A 820 23.74 -34.16 7.66
N THR A 821 24.71 -35.07 7.76
CA THR A 821 26.14 -34.74 7.63
C THR A 821 26.81 -35.69 6.64
N ASP A 822 28.04 -35.36 6.22
CA ASP A 822 28.91 -36.35 5.59
C ASP A 822 29.43 -37.36 6.63
N ASN A 823 30.17 -38.37 6.19
CA ASN A 823 30.81 -39.37 7.06
C ASN A 823 32.12 -38.85 7.70
N GLY A 824 32.23 -37.55 7.94
CA GLY A 824 33.39 -36.96 8.61
C GLY A 824 33.52 -37.47 10.05
N ARG A 825 34.73 -37.83 10.49
CA ARG A 825 35.00 -38.43 11.82
C ARG A 825 34.53 -37.57 13.00
N GLN A 826 34.45 -36.26 12.81
CA GLN A 826 33.93 -35.31 13.78
C GLN A 826 32.41 -35.43 14.00
N PHE A 827 31.67 -35.75 12.93
CA PHE A 827 30.22 -35.96 12.94
C PHE A 827 29.88 -37.42 13.26
N ASP A 828 30.73 -38.35 12.86
CA ASP A 828 30.67 -39.77 13.24
C ASP A 828 31.55 -40.07 14.47
N SER A 829 31.35 -39.32 15.55
CA SER A 829 32.01 -39.56 16.83
C SER A 829 31.01 -40.02 17.88
N GLU A 830 31.45 -40.85 18.83
CA GLU A 830 30.59 -41.31 19.93
C GLU A 830 30.03 -40.12 20.72
N LEU A 831 30.85 -39.09 20.96
CA LEU A 831 30.47 -37.86 21.63
C LEU A 831 29.32 -37.15 20.90
N PHE A 832 29.42 -36.94 19.59
CA PHE A 832 28.37 -36.26 18.81
C PHE A 832 27.10 -37.11 18.65
N ARG A 833 27.23 -38.43 18.51
CA ARG A 833 26.09 -39.36 18.50
C ARG A 833 25.34 -39.35 19.83
N GLN A 834 26.04 -39.35 20.96
CA GLN A 834 25.44 -39.25 22.29
C GLN A 834 24.74 -37.90 22.49
N PHE A 835 25.34 -36.80 22.01
CA PHE A 835 24.71 -35.47 22.02
C PHE A 835 23.38 -35.46 21.25
N CYS A 836 23.37 -35.95 20.01
CA CYS A 836 22.16 -36.02 19.18
C CYS A 836 21.09 -36.91 19.83
N THR A 837 21.50 -38.07 20.37
CA THR A 837 20.59 -39.01 21.04
C THR A 837 19.94 -38.39 22.29
N ARG A 838 20.73 -37.68 23.11
CA ARG A 838 20.22 -36.98 24.32
C ARG A 838 19.17 -35.93 23.97
N LEU A 839 19.33 -35.24 22.85
CA LEU A 839 18.39 -34.23 22.36
C LEU A 839 17.28 -34.80 21.46
N LYS A 840 17.26 -36.11 21.20
CA LYS A 840 16.34 -36.78 20.27
C LYS A 840 16.39 -36.23 18.84
N ILE A 841 17.59 -35.85 18.39
CA ILE A 841 17.86 -35.41 17.02
C ILE A 841 18.21 -36.65 16.19
N ASN A 842 17.52 -36.86 15.06
CA ASN A 842 17.85 -37.95 14.14
C ASN A 842 19.08 -37.58 13.30
N LEU A 843 20.17 -38.33 13.46
CA LEU A 843 21.41 -38.13 12.70
C LEU A 843 21.43 -39.04 11.47
N PHE A 844 21.50 -38.45 10.29
CA PHE A 844 21.62 -39.17 9.01
C PHE A 844 22.97 -38.84 8.35
N PHE A 845 23.54 -39.84 7.70
CA PHE A 845 24.80 -39.70 6.98
C PHE A 845 24.58 -39.75 5.47
N ALA A 846 25.11 -38.77 4.74
CA ALA A 846 25.10 -38.73 3.28
C ALA A 846 26.20 -39.63 2.70
N SER A 847 26.00 -40.14 1.47
CA SER A 847 26.99 -41.02 0.84
C SER A 847 28.27 -40.26 0.46
N PRO A 848 29.48 -40.83 0.60
CA PRO A 848 30.74 -40.12 0.36
C PRO A 848 30.98 -39.60 -1.08
N ALA A 849 30.14 -39.96 -2.05
CA ALA A 849 30.34 -39.63 -3.46
C ALA A 849 29.17 -38.88 -4.12
N HIS A 850 28.03 -38.74 -3.43
CA HIS A 850 26.85 -38.01 -3.91
C HIS A 850 26.22 -37.24 -2.72
N PRO A 851 26.68 -36.01 -2.46
CA PRO A 851 26.17 -35.16 -1.39
C PRO A 851 24.77 -34.58 -1.67
#